data_AF-A0A945D2L0-F1
#
_entry.id   AF-A0A945D2L0-F1
#
_cell.length_a   1.000
_cell.length_b   1.000
_cell.length_c   1.000
_cell.angle_alpha   90.00
_cell.angle_beta   90.00
_cell.angle_gamma   90.00
#
_symmetry.space_group_name_H-M   'P 1'
#
loop_
_entity.id
_entity.type
_entity.pdbx_description
1 polymer ?
#
loop_
_entity_poly.entity_id
_entity_poly.type
_entity_poly.pdbx_seq_one_letter_code
_entity_poly.pdbx_strand_id
1 'polypeptide(L)'
;MTSTDQQFSQIAEEAGIEGGADALRDIFRRVQATPKGTDPDAWVALAAPSASAELQARLVAACEAAQAEELPYDPARLTALKDNLETQSIQGFLVPQADAHQGEYIASAGQRLHWLTGFAGSAGTALMFKGRTILFVDGRYTLQAAMQFEGSAVEVRHFMEPPLAEWLVEAASDSDRIGYDPALHSVAQIDSLRKSLDGSGIELVALAKNPLDQVWTDQPLPPYSPVEPHTLEYSGQSVDDKLASLGELIADAGADAAVVNQMEAVAWALNVRGADVSNTPLTQSFAILHKDGQADFYVDRGKFTPDLETHLGNRVTVHAVELLDEGLHALGVANRKVLLDRATSTDHIRRALEAGGANIVAGSDPTVMPRACKNDVELDGTRRAHERDAIAMCRFLRWLEETAATRDVGEMEAIDVLNGYRREIALNRGISFDTISGADNNGAIVHYRASYESERFLGQGSMYLVDSGGQYLDGTTDITRTVAIGTPSADMKRHFTLVLQGHIAIARAVFPEKATGGQLDALARQFLWHDGLDYDHGTGHGVGSFLGVHEGPHRISPNFPGTFKPGMIVSNEPGLYITDTYGIRIENLLTVLTSDQGSEDRKFLEFETLTVVPIDRNLIDVEMLSGPEKNWVDNYHARVSRTVGPNLEDQDKSWLEKMTAPLDH
;
A
#
# COMPACT_ATOMS: atom_id res chain seq x y z
N MET A 1 24.73 -30.17 22.80
CA MET A 1 24.07 -28.85 22.74
C MET A 1 25.15 -27.80 22.76
N THR A 2 25.12 -26.88 21.80
CA THR A 2 26.01 -25.71 21.82
C THR A 2 25.67 -24.82 23.02
N SER A 3 26.56 -23.89 23.40
CA SER A 3 26.26 -22.89 24.46
C SER A 3 24.96 -22.14 24.16
N THR A 4 24.69 -21.91 22.87
CA THR A 4 23.50 -21.24 22.35
C THR A 4 22.23 -22.09 22.57
N ASP A 5 22.26 -23.41 22.30
CA ASP A 5 21.09 -24.28 22.49
C ASP A 5 20.66 -24.41 23.96
N GLN A 6 21.63 -24.43 24.88
CA GLN A 6 21.34 -24.44 26.32
C GLN A 6 20.70 -23.12 26.76
N GLN A 7 21.19 -22.00 26.22
CA GLN A 7 20.63 -20.67 26.47
C GLN A 7 19.19 -20.55 25.97
N PHE A 8 18.89 -21.04 24.75
CA PHE A 8 17.52 -21.07 24.21
C PHE A 8 16.58 -21.92 25.06
N SER A 9 17.03 -23.10 25.49
CA SER A 9 16.21 -24.00 26.33
C SER A 9 15.89 -23.38 27.68
N GLN A 10 16.89 -22.74 28.31
CA GLN A 10 16.70 -22.04 29.57
C GLN A 10 15.75 -20.84 29.43
N ILE A 11 15.93 -20.01 28.40
CA ILE A 11 15.06 -18.85 28.16
C ILE A 11 13.61 -19.31 27.92
N ALA A 12 13.41 -20.36 27.12
CA ALA A 12 12.08 -20.90 26.86
C ALA A 12 11.39 -21.42 28.13
N GLU A 13 12.12 -22.11 29.00
CA GLU A 13 11.60 -22.61 30.28
C GLU A 13 11.25 -21.46 31.23
N GLU A 14 12.13 -20.48 31.38
CA GLU A 14 11.90 -19.29 32.23
C GLU A 14 10.74 -18.43 31.73
N ALA A 15 10.54 -18.36 30.40
CA ALA A 15 9.47 -17.60 29.77
C ALA A 15 8.14 -18.37 29.70
N GLY A 16 8.14 -19.66 30.03
CA GLY A 16 6.95 -20.51 29.97
C GLY A 16 6.47 -20.80 28.55
N ILE A 17 7.38 -20.84 27.57
CA ILE A 17 7.04 -21.11 26.16
C ILE A 17 6.63 -22.58 26.00
N GLU A 18 5.37 -22.81 25.67
CA GLU A 18 4.88 -24.15 25.34
C GLU A 18 5.61 -24.69 24.09
N GLY A 19 6.12 -25.92 24.17
CA GLY A 19 6.99 -26.50 23.13
C GLY A 19 8.49 -26.20 23.29
N GLY A 20 8.88 -25.40 24.28
CA GLY A 20 10.29 -25.20 24.67
C GLY A 20 11.13 -24.47 23.63
N ALA A 21 12.40 -24.87 23.50
CA ALA A 21 13.39 -24.17 22.66
C ALA A 21 13.03 -24.14 21.16
N ASP A 22 12.38 -25.18 20.64
CA ASP A 22 12.05 -25.26 19.22
C ASP A 22 10.93 -24.27 18.87
N ALA A 23 9.87 -24.19 19.70
CA ALA A 23 8.82 -23.20 19.56
C ALA A 23 9.36 -21.77 19.67
N LEU A 24 10.30 -21.52 20.60
CA LEU A 24 10.95 -20.21 20.72
C LEU A 24 11.75 -19.83 19.46
N ARG A 25 12.46 -20.78 18.84
CA ARG A 25 13.18 -20.53 17.58
C ARG A 25 12.24 -20.21 16.43
N ASP A 26 11.09 -20.88 16.34
CA ASP A 26 10.09 -20.59 15.32
C ASP A 26 9.47 -19.21 15.54
N ILE A 27 9.14 -18.83 16.78
CA ILE A 27 8.71 -17.46 17.11
C ILE A 27 9.76 -16.45 16.63
N PHE A 28 11.04 -16.65 16.95
CA PHE A 28 12.10 -15.73 16.54
C PHE A 28 12.19 -15.58 15.02
N ARG A 29 12.14 -16.70 14.28
CA ARG A 29 12.13 -16.66 12.81
C ARG A 29 10.93 -15.90 12.25
N ARG A 30 9.76 -16.06 12.86
CA ARG A 30 8.55 -15.33 12.46
C ARG A 30 8.64 -13.84 12.79
N VAL A 31 9.19 -13.48 13.95
CA VAL A 31 9.43 -12.09 14.35
C VAL A 31 10.44 -11.41 13.43
N GLN A 32 11.51 -12.10 13.04
CA GLN A 32 12.47 -11.61 12.05
C GLN A 32 11.85 -11.41 10.67
N ALA A 33 10.84 -12.22 10.34
CA ALA A 33 10.07 -12.10 9.11
C ALA A 33 8.99 -11.00 9.18
N THR A 34 8.65 -10.52 10.39
CA THR A 34 7.73 -9.41 10.63
C THR A 34 8.40 -8.08 10.29
N PRO A 35 7.74 -7.21 9.52
CA PRO A 35 8.19 -5.83 9.30
C PRO A 35 8.45 -5.07 10.60
N LYS A 36 9.49 -4.24 10.62
CA LYS A 36 9.81 -3.40 11.78
C LYS A 36 8.79 -2.25 11.88
N GLY A 37 7.91 -2.33 12.87
CA GLY A 37 6.94 -1.28 13.20
C GLY A 37 7.43 -0.27 14.24
N THR A 38 6.51 0.51 14.81
CA THR A 38 6.81 1.45 15.91
C THR A 38 7.08 0.78 17.25
N ASP A 39 6.56 -0.42 17.44
CA ASP A 39 6.81 -1.25 18.61
C ASP A 39 7.35 -2.62 18.15
N PRO A 40 8.66 -2.71 17.81
CA PRO A 40 9.25 -3.94 17.30
C PRO A 40 9.30 -5.07 18.33
N ASP A 41 9.07 -4.77 19.61
CA ASP A 41 9.15 -5.73 20.72
C ASP A 41 7.76 -6.20 21.19
N ALA A 42 6.67 -5.73 20.56
CA ALA A 42 5.30 -6.05 20.95
C ALA A 42 4.99 -7.56 20.94
N TRP A 43 5.72 -8.34 20.13
CA TRP A 43 5.60 -9.81 20.08
C TRP A 43 5.96 -10.48 21.41
N VAL A 44 6.79 -9.86 22.25
CA VAL A 44 7.21 -10.43 23.54
C VAL A 44 6.02 -10.59 24.47
N ALA A 45 5.08 -9.65 24.46
CA ALA A 45 3.86 -9.72 25.25
C ALA A 45 2.95 -10.90 24.83
N LEU A 46 2.99 -11.29 23.55
CA LEU A 46 2.29 -12.48 23.05
C LEU A 46 3.01 -13.76 23.45
N ALA A 47 4.32 -13.82 23.21
CA ALA A 47 5.11 -15.02 23.40
C ALA A 47 5.29 -15.35 24.88
N ALA A 48 5.46 -14.33 25.73
CA ALA A 48 5.78 -14.50 27.15
C ALA A 48 5.05 -13.45 28.01
N PRO A 49 3.70 -13.52 28.12
CA PRO A 49 2.89 -12.49 28.80
C PRO A 49 3.20 -12.30 30.28
N SER A 50 3.80 -13.31 30.92
CA SER A 50 4.21 -13.26 32.34
C SER A 50 5.70 -12.99 32.54
N ALA A 51 6.46 -12.71 31.48
CA ALA A 51 7.90 -12.46 31.58
C ALA A 51 8.21 -11.17 32.36
N SER A 52 9.22 -11.23 33.22
CA SER A 52 9.79 -10.02 33.85
C SER A 52 10.47 -9.14 32.81
N ALA A 53 10.61 -7.84 33.08
CA ALA A 53 11.31 -6.92 32.18
C ALA A 53 12.74 -7.37 31.83
N GLU A 54 13.45 -8.02 32.77
CA GLU A 54 14.77 -8.61 32.52
C GLU A 54 14.72 -9.77 31.51
N LEU A 55 13.71 -10.64 31.63
CA LEU A 55 13.51 -11.74 30.71
C LEU A 55 13.05 -11.26 29.32
N GLN A 56 12.20 -10.23 29.27
CA GLN A 56 11.80 -9.58 28.03
C GLN A 56 13.02 -9.01 27.29
N ALA A 57 13.88 -8.27 27.98
CA ALA A 57 15.12 -7.74 27.39
C ALA A 57 16.05 -8.86 26.89
N ARG A 58 16.13 -9.99 27.60
CA ARG A 58 16.89 -11.17 27.15
C ARG A 58 16.29 -11.83 25.91
N LEU A 59 14.97 -11.88 25.79
CA LEU A 59 14.26 -12.39 24.61
C LEU A 59 14.53 -11.52 23.38
N VAL A 60 14.40 -10.20 23.52
CA VAL A 60 14.69 -9.23 22.45
C VAL A 60 16.15 -9.36 21.98
N ALA A 61 17.11 -9.28 22.91
CA ALA A 61 18.53 -9.39 22.57
C ALA A 61 18.89 -10.73 21.91
N ALA A 62 18.24 -11.83 22.32
CA ALA A 62 18.45 -13.14 21.70
C ALA A 62 17.86 -13.22 20.28
N CYS A 63 16.72 -12.55 20.04
CA CYS A 63 16.11 -12.47 18.72
C CYS A 63 16.95 -11.60 17.75
N GLU A 64 17.47 -10.46 18.21
CA GLU A 64 18.32 -9.57 17.42
C GLU A 64 19.68 -10.19 17.06
N ALA A 65 20.24 -10.99 17.97
CA ALA A 65 21.51 -11.67 17.73
C ALA A 65 21.42 -12.76 16.65
N ALA A 66 20.22 -13.27 16.38
CA ALA A 66 19.96 -14.09 15.21
C ALA A 66 19.85 -13.12 14.01
N GLN A 67 20.88 -13.06 13.17
CA GLN A 67 20.90 -12.16 12.02
C GLN A 67 19.93 -12.68 10.94
N ALA A 68 19.14 -11.77 10.36
CA ALA A 68 18.57 -11.97 9.04
C ALA A 68 19.61 -11.52 8.01
N GLU A 69 20.02 -12.40 7.11
CA GLU A 69 20.87 -12.02 5.98
C GLU A 69 20.06 -11.22 4.96
N GLU A 70 20.69 -10.21 4.34
CA GLU A 70 20.14 -9.58 3.14
C GLU A 70 20.00 -10.64 2.04
N LEU A 71 18.97 -10.49 1.19
CA LEU A 71 18.71 -11.41 0.07
C LEU A 71 19.25 -10.80 -1.24
N PRO A 72 20.56 -10.94 -1.56
CA PRO A 72 21.06 -10.48 -2.85
C PRO A 72 20.43 -11.29 -3.99
N TYR A 73 20.42 -10.70 -5.20
CA TYR A 73 20.08 -11.43 -6.41
C TYR A 73 21.07 -12.58 -6.63
N ASP A 74 20.54 -13.79 -6.87
CA ASP A 74 21.34 -14.98 -7.17
C ASP A 74 20.82 -15.66 -8.45
N PRO A 75 21.59 -15.64 -9.55
CA PRO A 75 21.27 -16.35 -10.79
C PRO A 75 21.01 -17.86 -10.62
N ALA A 76 21.53 -18.48 -9.56
CA ALA A 76 21.28 -19.89 -9.27
C ALA A 76 19.79 -20.16 -8.97
N ARG A 77 19.06 -19.18 -8.42
CA ARG A 77 17.60 -19.29 -8.17
C ARG A 77 16.82 -19.46 -9.47
N LEU A 78 17.19 -18.72 -10.51
CA LEU A 78 16.57 -18.87 -11.84
C LEU A 78 16.82 -20.27 -12.43
N THR A 79 18.02 -20.80 -12.22
CA THR A 79 18.40 -22.14 -12.68
C THR A 79 17.63 -23.22 -11.91
N ALA A 80 17.53 -23.10 -10.58
CA ALA A 80 16.80 -24.05 -9.74
C ALA A 80 15.31 -24.09 -10.07
N LEU A 81 14.67 -22.93 -10.28
CA LEU A 81 13.27 -22.88 -10.71
C LEU A 81 13.11 -23.57 -12.08
N LYS A 82 13.96 -23.25 -13.05
CA LYS A 82 13.92 -23.85 -14.39
C LYS A 82 13.99 -25.38 -14.30
N ASP A 83 14.97 -25.92 -13.59
CA ASP A 83 15.15 -27.36 -13.44
C ASP A 83 13.93 -28.01 -12.75
N ASN A 84 13.36 -27.36 -11.74
CA ASN A 84 12.13 -27.83 -11.09
C ASN A 84 10.94 -27.88 -12.08
N LEU A 85 10.74 -26.85 -12.90
CA LEU A 85 9.67 -26.80 -13.91
C LEU A 85 9.81 -27.91 -14.97
N GLU A 86 11.05 -28.21 -15.40
CA GLU A 86 11.32 -29.29 -16.35
C GLU A 86 10.86 -30.65 -15.80
N THR A 87 11.06 -30.93 -14.50
CA THR A 87 10.58 -32.18 -13.88
C THR A 87 9.05 -32.31 -13.88
N GLN A 88 8.33 -31.20 -13.96
CA GLN A 88 6.86 -31.14 -13.98
C GLN A 88 6.28 -31.05 -15.40
N SER A 89 7.13 -31.08 -16.43
CA SER A 89 6.73 -30.86 -17.83
C SER A 89 5.99 -29.54 -18.03
N ILE A 90 6.47 -28.47 -17.39
CA ILE A 90 5.95 -27.09 -17.50
C ILE A 90 6.98 -26.23 -18.22
N GLN A 91 6.57 -25.54 -19.30
CA GLN A 91 7.47 -24.74 -20.14
C GLN A 91 7.55 -23.27 -19.71
N GLY A 92 6.54 -22.77 -19.00
CA GLY A 92 6.63 -21.46 -18.36
C GLY A 92 5.89 -21.36 -17.04
N PHE A 93 6.26 -20.39 -16.21
CA PHE A 93 5.65 -20.16 -14.91
C PHE A 93 5.50 -18.66 -14.64
N LEU A 94 4.32 -18.27 -14.18
CA LEU A 94 4.00 -16.89 -13.78
C LEU A 94 4.33 -16.66 -12.31
N VAL A 95 5.03 -15.56 -12.04
CA VAL A 95 5.43 -15.13 -10.70
C VAL A 95 5.00 -13.66 -10.52
N PRO A 96 3.80 -13.41 -9.97
CA PRO A 96 3.32 -12.05 -9.73
C PRO A 96 3.95 -11.45 -8.47
N GLN A 97 3.97 -10.11 -8.41
CA GLN A 97 4.09 -9.37 -7.15
C GLN A 97 2.74 -9.40 -6.43
N ALA A 98 2.35 -10.56 -5.89
CA ALA A 98 1.10 -10.73 -5.16
C ALA A 98 1.16 -11.92 -4.20
N ASP A 99 0.29 -11.92 -3.19
CA ASP A 99 0.05 -13.04 -2.27
C ASP A 99 -1.43 -13.49 -2.28
N ALA A 100 -1.79 -14.37 -1.35
CA ALA A 100 -3.16 -14.89 -1.22
C ALA A 100 -4.21 -13.83 -0.86
N HIS A 101 -3.76 -12.68 -0.35
CA HIS A 101 -4.61 -11.57 0.04
C HIS A 101 -4.77 -10.55 -1.08
N GLN A 102 -3.91 -10.60 -2.11
CA GLN A 102 -3.92 -9.68 -3.26
C GLN A 102 -3.82 -8.19 -2.83
N GLY A 103 -3.14 -7.95 -1.70
CA GLY A 103 -2.88 -6.61 -1.16
C GLY A 103 -1.66 -5.95 -1.82
N GLU A 104 -1.41 -4.69 -1.48
CA GLU A 104 -0.28 -3.91 -2.02
C GLU A 104 1.07 -4.37 -1.45
N TYR A 105 1.15 -4.51 -0.13
CA TYR A 105 2.35 -4.94 0.57
C TYR A 105 2.28 -6.44 0.87
N ILE A 106 3.41 -7.12 0.69
CA ILE A 106 3.51 -8.57 0.83
C ILE A 106 4.49 -8.88 1.96
N ALA A 107 4.08 -9.75 2.89
CA ALA A 107 4.96 -10.27 3.92
C ALA A 107 6.16 -11.00 3.31
N SER A 108 7.30 -10.98 3.97
CA SER A 108 8.58 -11.54 3.46
C SER A 108 8.44 -12.97 2.87
N ALA A 109 7.68 -13.85 3.52
CA ALA A 109 7.40 -15.21 3.05
C ALA A 109 6.71 -15.27 1.66
N GLY A 110 5.96 -14.23 1.29
CA GLY A 110 5.22 -14.12 0.04
C GLY A 110 5.98 -13.41 -1.09
N GLN A 111 7.15 -12.81 -0.81
CA GLN A 111 7.92 -11.98 -1.76
C GLN A 111 8.67 -12.80 -2.83
N ARG A 112 7.97 -13.72 -3.49
CA ARG A 112 8.52 -14.69 -4.46
C ARG A 112 9.17 -14.02 -5.67
N LEU A 113 8.57 -12.95 -6.19
CA LEU A 113 9.14 -12.21 -7.32
C LEU A 113 10.47 -11.54 -6.94
N HIS A 114 10.49 -10.89 -5.77
CA HIS A 114 11.69 -10.28 -5.21
C HIS A 114 12.77 -11.33 -4.94
N TRP A 115 12.43 -12.47 -4.31
CA TRP A 115 13.39 -13.55 -4.07
C TRP A 115 13.97 -14.10 -5.38
N LEU A 116 13.13 -14.33 -6.40
CA LEU A 116 13.54 -14.90 -7.68
C LEU A 116 14.41 -13.96 -8.51
N THR A 117 14.03 -12.68 -8.58
CA THR A 117 14.62 -11.72 -9.54
C THR A 117 15.42 -10.61 -8.87
N GLY A 118 15.19 -10.32 -7.60
CA GLY A 118 15.68 -9.12 -6.92
C GLY A 118 14.79 -7.89 -7.12
N PHE A 119 13.80 -7.90 -8.03
CA PHE A 119 12.95 -6.74 -8.29
C PHE A 119 12.25 -6.27 -7.02
N ALA A 120 12.41 -5.00 -6.67
CA ALA A 120 11.92 -4.42 -5.42
C ALA A 120 10.72 -3.46 -5.59
N GLY A 121 10.18 -3.34 -6.82
CA GLY A 121 8.99 -2.53 -7.08
C GLY A 121 7.70 -3.20 -6.58
N SER A 122 6.65 -2.41 -6.30
CA SER A 122 5.38 -2.93 -5.79
C SER A 122 4.44 -3.47 -6.87
N ALA A 123 4.75 -3.26 -8.16
CA ALA A 123 3.98 -3.81 -9.26
C ALA A 123 4.87 -4.46 -10.31
N GLY A 124 4.64 -5.75 -10.56
CA GLY A 124 5.36 -6.50 -11.58
C GLY A 124 4.90 -7.94 -11.68
N THR A 125 5.21 -8.59 -12.80
CA THR A 125 5.03 -10.05 -12.96
C THR A 125 6.19 -10.59 -13.79
N ALA A 126 6.90 -11.58 -13.24
CA ALA A 126 7.88 -12.33 -14.02
C ALA A 126 7.22 -13.53 -14.70
N LEU A 127 7.62 -13.77 -15.94
CA LEU A 127 7.38 -14.99 -16.69
C LEU A 127 8.73 -15.68 -16.87
N MET A 128 8.91 -16.83 -16.22
CA MET A 128 9.97 -17.76 -16.61
C MET A 128 9.46 -18.61 -17.76
N PHE A 129 10.10 -18.58 -18.92
CA PHE A 129 9.67 -19.35 -20.08
C PHE A 129 10.87 -19.93 -20.82
N LYS A 130 10.94 -21.28 -20.90
CA LYS A 130 12.02 -22.02 -21.58
C LYS A 130 13.43 -21.52 -21.22
N GLY A 131 13.65 -21.16 -19.96
CA GLY A 131 14.93 -20.66 -19.43
C GLY A 131 15.19 -19.16 -19.62
N ARG A 132 14.28 -18.40 -20.22
CA ARG A 132 14.29 -16.93 -20.23
C ARG A 132 13.44 -16.41 -19.07
N THR A 133 13.82 -15.28 -18.49
CA THR A 133 13.03 -14.58 -17.47
C THR A 133 12.66 -13.20 -17.99
N ILE A 134 11.36 -12.95 -18.12
CA ILE A 134 10.83 -11.68 -18.60
C ILE A 134 10.05 -11.03 -17.46
N LEU A 135 10.44 -9.83 -17.06
CA LEU A 135 9.77 -9.04 -16.02
C LEU A 135 8.91 -7.98 -16.71
N PHE A 136 7.59 -8.07 -16.53
CA PHE A 136 6.65 -7.05 -16.98
C PHE A 136 6.35 -6.07 -15.84
N VAL A 137 6.49 -4.76 -16.10
CA VAL A 137 6.26 -3.67 -15.15
C VAL A 137 5.42 -2.54 -15.76
N ASP A 138 4.83 -1.68 -14.93
CA ASP A 138 4.16 -0.46 -15.39
C ASP A 138 5.14 0.73 -15.49
N GLY A 139 4.66 1.85 -16.04
CA GLY A 139 5.42 3.07 -16.29
C GLY A 139 6.27 3.55 -15.12
N ARG A 140 5.77 3.43 -13.89
CA ARG A 140 6.42 3.90 -12.65
C ARG A 140 7.75 3.20 -12.38
N TYR A 141 7.91 1.97 -12.89
CA TYR A 141 9.05 1.11 -12.61
C TYR A 141 9.95 0.86 -13.82
N THR A 142 9.63 1.39 -15.00
CA THR A 142 10.42 1.14 -16.23
C THR A 142 11.89 1.56 -16.08
N LEU A 143 12.14 2.78 -15.59
CA LEU A 143 13.48 3.31 -15.38
C LEU A 143 14.22 2.57 -14.26
N GLN A 144 13.54 2.35 -13.11
CA GLN A 144 14.11 1.59 -11.98
C GLN A 144 14.51 0.17 -12.41
N ALA A 145 13.61 -0.57 -13.05
CA ALA A 145 13.85 -1.94 -13.47
C ALA A 145 14.96 -2.02 -14.52
N ALA A 146 15.00 -1.09 -15.48
CA ALA A 146 16.08 -1.04 -16.48
C ALA A 146 17.46 -0.84 -15.83
N MET A 147 17.58 0.07 -14.86
CA MET A 147 18.82 0.29 -14.11
C MET A 147 19.19 -0.94 -13.25
N GLN A 148 18.20 -1.52 -12.56
CA GLN A 148 18.42 -2.66 -11.66
C GLN A 148 18.90 -3.92 -12.41
N PHE A 149 18.45 -4.12 -13.65
CA PHE A 149 18.69 -5.33 -14.43
C PHE A 149 19.70 -5.16 -15.56
N GLU A 150 20.43 -4.04 -15.62
CA GLU A 150 21.47 -3.81 -16.63
C GLU A 150 22.54 -4.92 -16.59
N GLY A 151 22.72 -5.62 -17.71
CA GLY A 151 23.68 -6.73 -17.82
C GLY A 151 23.25 -8.05 -17.14
N SER A 152 22.02 -8.13 -16.62
CA SER A 152 21.47 -9.34 -16.00
C SER A 152 20.80 -10.29 -17.02
N ALA A 153 20.35 -11.46 -16.55
CA ALA A 153 19.57 -12.42 -17.35
C ALA A 153 18.06 -12.10 -17.42
N VAL A 154 17.61 -11.02 -16.78
CA VAL A 154 16.19 -10.62 -16.72
C VAL A 154 15.91 -9.60 -17.81
N GLU A 155 14.94 -9.91 -18.68
CA GLU A 155 14.44 -9.00 -19.72
C GLU A 155 13.30 -8.15 -19.16
N VAL A 156 13.50 -6.83 -19.06
CA VAL A 156 12.48 -5.89 -18.58
C VAL A 156 11.59 -5.45 -19.74
N ARG A 157 10.27 -5.48 -19.54
CA ARG A 157 9.26 -5.00 -20.50
C ARG A 157 8.18 -4.18 -19.82
N HIS A 158 7.62 -3.23 -20.57
CA HIS A 158 6.40 -2.57 -20.16
C HIS A 158 5.20 -3.53 -20.34
N PHE A 159 4.20 -3.48 -19.45
CA PHE A 159 3.00 -4.31 -19.52
C PHE A 159 2.20 -4.19 -20.82
N MET A 160 2.42 -3.12 -21.59
CA MET A 160 1.71 -2.87 -22.85
C MET A 160 2.56 -3.14 -24.10
N GLU A 161 3.81 -3.60 -23.98
CA GLU A 161 4.77 -3.65 -25.12
C GLU A 161 5.52 -4.98 -25.31
N PRO A 162 4.90 -5.99 -25.96
CA PRO A 162 3.46 -6.19 -26.03
C PRO A 162 2.93 -6.78 -24.71
N PRO A 163 1.60 -6.81 -24.50
CA PRO A 163 0.99 -7.48 -23.35
C PRO A 163 1.42 -8.94 -23.19
N LEU A 164 1.45 -9.44 -21.96
CA LEU A 164 1.94 -10.79 -21.61
C LEU A 164 1.32 -11.90 -22.46
N ALA A 165 0.01 -11.87 -22.69
CA ALA A 165 -0.69 -12.88 -23.48
C ALA A 165 -0.26 -12.84 -24.96
N GLU A 166 -0.11 -11.65 -25.53
CA GLU A 166 0.36 -11.46 -26.91
C GLU A 166 1.81 -11.93 -27.06
N TRP A 167 2.66 -11.58 -26.08
CA TRP A 167 4.04 -12.05 -26.03
C TRP A 167 4.12 -13.59 -26.00
N LEU A 168 3.27 -14.24 -25.19
CA LEU A 168 3.19 -15.70 -25.12
C LEU A 168 2.77 -16.32 -26.45
N VAL A 169 1.78 -15.75 -27.13
CA VAL A 169 1.32 -16.23 -28.44
C VAL A 169 2.42 -16.14 -29.50
N GLU A 170 3.26 -15.11 -29.43
CA GLU A 170 4.41 -14.97 -30.35
C GLU A 170 5.57 -15.92 -30.01
N ALA A 171 5.82 -16.18 -28.72
CA ALA A 171 7.00 -16.90 -28.25
C ALA A 171 6.79 -18.41 -28.06
N ALA A 172 5.57 -18.85 -27.78
CA ALA A 172 5.25 -20.24 -27.45
C ALA A 172 4.92 -21.09 -28.68
N SER A 173 5.05 -22.40 -28.50
CA SER A 173 4.65 -23.43 -29.47
C SER A 173 3.32 -24.05 -29.05
N ASP A 174 2.57 -24.58 -30.02
CA ASP A 174 1.36 -25.37 -29.76
C ASP A 174 1.65 -26.45 -28.70
N SER A 175 0.81 -26.54 -27.67
CA SER A 175 0.93 -27.45 -26.51
C SER A 175 1.93 -27.07 -25.42
N ASP A 176 2.57 -25.89 -25.48
CA ASP A 176 3.36 -25.41 -24.34
C ASP A 176 2.45 -25.20 -23.12
N ARG A 177 2.94 -25.61 -21.95
CA ARG A 177 2.21 -25.56 -20.68
C ARG A 177 2.73 -24.43 -19.82
N ILE A 178 1.88 -23.46 -19.52
CA ILE A 178 2.18 -22.30 -18.69
C ILE A 178 1.54 -22.50 -17.31
N GLY A 179 2.38 -22.78 -16.33
CA GLY A 179 1.99 -22.94 -14.93
C GLY A 179 1.69 -21.60 -14.25
N TYR A 180 0.77 -21.63 -13.30
CA TYR A 180 0.56 -20.55 -12.33
C TYR A 180 0.17 -21.13 -10.97
N ASP A 181 0.44 -20.38 -9.91
CA ASP A 181 -0.05 -20.70 -8.57
C ASP A 181 -1.46 -20.07 -8.39
N PRO A 182 -2.52 -20.88 -8.23
CA PRO A 182 -3.88 -20.36 -8.10
C PRO A 182 -4.06 -19.48 -6.85
N ALA A 183 -3.19 -19.57 -5.86
CA ALA A 183 -3.25 -18.73 -4.67
C ALA A 183 -2.70 -17.32 -4.91
N LEU A 184 -2.00 -17.04 -6.01
CA LEU A 184 -1.33 -15.76 -6.25
C LEU A 184 -1.97 -14.90 -7.35
N HIS A 185 -3.01 -15.42 -8.02
CA HIS A 185 -3.69 -14.72 -9.11
C HIS A 185 -5.18 -14.63 -8.83
N SER A 186 -5.77 -13.47 -9.13
CA SER A 186 -7.22 -13.31 -9.03
C SER A 186 -7.96 -14.09 -10.12
N VAL A 187 -9.22 -14.42 -9.85
CA VAL A 187 -10.10 -15.10 -10.80
C VAL A 187 -10.16 -14.32 -12.13
N ALA A 188 -10.33 -12.99 -12.07
CA ALA A 188 -10.42 -12.14 -13.25
C ALA A 188 -9.13 -12.13 -14.07
N GLN A 189 -7.96 -12.11 -13.42
CA GLN A 189 -6.67 -12.19 -14.12
C GLN A 189 -6.54 -13.50 -14.90
N ILE A 190 -6.82 -14.63 -14.25
CA ILE A 190 -6.71 -15.95 -14.87
C ILE A 190 -7.73 -16.11 -16.00
N ASP A 191 -8.98 -15.67 -15.82
CA ASP A 191 -9.98 -15.78 -16.88
C ASP A 191 -9.69 -14.88 -18.07
N SER A 192 -9.16 -13.68 -17.84
CA SER A 192 -8.70 -12.79 -18.90
C SER A 192 -7.53 -13.39 -19.68
N LEU A 193 -6.56 -13.98 -18.97
CA LEU A 193 -5.43 -14.65 -19.60
C LEU A 193 -5.87 -15.88 -20.41
N ARG A 194 -6.73 -16.74 -19.85
CA ARG A 194 -7.31 -17.88 -20.57
C ARG A 194 -8.03 -17.44 -21.84
N LYS A 195 -8.84 -16.39 -21.76
CA LYS A 195 -9.57 -15.85 -22.91
C LYS A 195 -8.60 -15.31 -23.98
N SER A 196 -7.53 -14.65 -23.57
CA SER A 196 -6.52 -14.08 -24.48
C SER A 196 -5.67 -15.16 -25.17
N LEU A 197 -5.53 -16.33 -24.53
CA LEU A 197 -4.81 -17.48 -25.09
C LEU A 197 -5.74 -18.45 -25.86
N ASP A 198 -7.04 -18.17 -25.95
CA ASP A 198 -7.99 -19.07 -26.64
C ASP A 198 -7.61 -19.24 -28.12
N GLY A 199 -7.62 -20.49 -28.60
CA GLY A 199 -7.20 -20.84 -29.96
C GLY A 199 -5.68 -20.85 -30.23
N SER A 200 -4.83 -20.45 -29.27
CA SER A 200 -3.36 -20.48 -29.42
C SER A 200 -2.73 -21.87 -29.27
N GLY A 201 -3.47 -22.84 -28.70
CA GLY A 201 -2.94 -24.16 -28.34
C GLY A 201 -2.07 -24.17 -27.08
N ILE A 202 -1.87 -23.03 -26.42
CA ILE A 202 -1.15 -22.92 -25.14
C ILE A 202 -2.07 -23.39 -24.01
N GLU A 203 -1.56 -24.23 -23.11
CA GLU A 203 -2.31 -24.73 -21.94
C GLU A 203 -1.94 -23.92 -20.69
N LEU A 204 -2.92 -23.27 -20.06
CA LEU A 204 -2.73 -22.62 -18.75
C LEU A 204 -3.02 -23.63 -17.63
N VAL A 205 -2.00 -23.96 -16.83
CA VAL A 205 -2.03 -25.05 -15.84
C VAL A 205 -1.98 -24.50 -14.42
N ALA A 206 -3.03 -24.77 -13.65
CA ALA A 206 -3.09 -24.41 -12.24
C ALA A 206 -2.32 -25.44 -11.39
N LEU A 207 -1.19 -25.05 -10.83
CA LEU A 207 -0.31 -25.96 -10.08
C LEU A 207 -0.83 -26.17 -8.65
N ALA A 208 -0.62 -27.37 -8.11
CA ALA A 208 -1.06 -27.73 -6.76
C ALA A 208 -0.14 -27.19 -5.65
N LYS A 209 1.13 -26.96 -5.99
CA LYS A 209 2.14 -26.36 -5.11
C LYS A 209 2.94 -25.36 -5.93
N ASN A 210 3.34 -24.26 -5.32
CA ASN A 210 4.24 -23.32 -5.95
C ASN A 210 5.60 -24.00 -6.24
N PRO A 211 6.10 -24.00 -7.49
CA PRO A 211 7.43 -24.48 -7.82
C PRO A 211 8.56 -23.75 -7.10
N LEU A 212 8.41 -22.45 -6.81
CA LEU A 212 9.42 -21.66 -6.10
C LEU A 212 9.59 -22.12 -4.66
N ASP A 213 8.50 -22.41 -3.96
CA ASP A 213 8.55 -22.87 -2.56
C ASP A 213 9.28 -24.22 -2.41
N GLN A 214 9.44 -24.98 -3.50
CA GLN A 214 10.19 -26.24 -3.50
C GLN A 214 11.71 -26.03 -3.64
N VAL A 215 12.14 -24.85 -4.10
CA VAL A 215 13.56 -24.50 -4.29
C VAL A 215 14.02 -23.37 -3.35
N TRP A 216 13.09 -22.70 -2.66
CA TRP A 216 13.37 -21.68 -1.66
C TRP A 216 13.65 -22.32 -0.29
N THR A 217 14.88 -22.80 -0.11
CA THR A 217 15.28 -23.61 1.07
C THR A 217 15.27 -22.85 2.41
N ASP A 218 15.35 -21.53 2.36
CA ASP A 218 15.43 -20.59 3.48
C ASP A 218 14.25 -19.62 3.49
N GLN A 219 13.07 -20.06 3.01
CA GLN A 219 11.86 -19.24 2.99
C GLN A 219 11.51 -18.71 4.39
N PRO A 220 11.30 -17.39 4.54
CA PRO A 220 10.84 -16.81 5.80
C PRO A 220 9.53 -17.43 6.26
N LEU A 221 9.36 -17.56 7.57
CA LEU A 221 8.08 -18.00 8.14
C LEU A 221 7.06 -16.86 8.10
N PRO A 222 5.74 -17.15 8.17
CA PRO A 222 4.71 -16.12 8.27
C PRO A 222 4.97 -15.19 9.46
N PRO A 223 4.71 -13.88 9.31
CA PRO A 223 4.96 -12.88 10.34
C PRO A 223 4.24 -13.22 11.66
N TYR A 224 4.78 -12.71 12.76
CA TYR A 224 4.23 -12.82 14.11
C TYR A 224 4.21 -11.44 14.76
N SER A 225 3.06 -10.76 14.65
CA SER A 225 2.77 -9.46 15.25
C SER A 225 1.42 -9.52 15.99
N PRO A 226 1.21 -8.72 17.05
CA PRO A 226 -0.08 -8.64 17.73
C PRO A 226 -1.22 -8.20 16.81
N VAL A 227 -2.38 -8.84 17.00
CA VAL A 227 -3.66 -8.37 16.49
C VAL A 227 -4.36 -7.59 17.59
N GLU A 228 -4.68 -6.34 17.28
CA GLU A 228 -5.20 -5.37 18.24
C GLU A 228 -6.60 -4.86 17.84
N PRO A 229 -7.48 -4.62 18.83
CA PRO A 229 -8.74 -3.90 18.61
C PRO A 229 -8.55 -2.49 18.05
N HIS A 230 -9.32 -2.15 17.01
CA HIS A 230 -9.54 -0.77 16.55
C HIS A 230 -10.84 -0.25 17.17
N THR A 231 -10.71 0.45 18.30
CA THR A 231 -11.83 0.84 19.16
C THR A 231 -12.85 1.77 18.46
N LEU A 232 -14.04 1.88 19.04
CA LEU A 232 -15.12 2.75 18.54
C LEU A 232 -14.75 4.23 18.44
N GLU A 233 -13.82 4.70 19.27
CA GLU A 233 -13.35 6.09 19.24
C GLU A 233 -12.67 6.47 17.91
N TYR A 234 -12.15 5.46 17.19
CA TYR A 234 -11.49 5.63 15.90
C TYR A 234 -12.34 5.10 14.73
N SER A 235 -13.06 4.00 14.93
CA SER A 235 -13.83 3.34 13.86
C SER A 235 -15.23 3.91 13.67
N GLY A 236 -15.83 4.52 14.69
CA GLY A 236 -17.19 5.11 14.64
C GLY A 236 -18.35 4.12 14.51
N GLN A 237 -18.09 2.85 14.21
CA GLN A 237 -19.10 1.81 14.04
C GLN A 237 -18.60 0.49 14.63
N SER A 238 -19.47 -0.22 15.37
CA SER A 238 -19.11 -1.47 16.04
C SER A 238 -18.97 -2.63 15.04
N VAL A 239 -18.27 -3.70 15.44
CA VAL A 239 -18.19 -4.95 14.66
C VAL A 239 -19.58 -5.50 14.41
N ASP A 240 -20.44 -5.52 15.43
CA ASP A 240 -21.81 -6.01 15.33
C ASP A 240 -22.64 -5.24 14.30
N ASP A 241 -22.56 -3.91 14.29
CA ASP A 241 -23.29 -3.07 13.33
C ASP A 241 -22.75 -3.21 11.90
N LYS A 242 -21.42 -3.34 11.76
CA LYS A 242 -20.78 -3.61 10.46
C LYS A 242 -21.24 -4.94 9.91
N LEU A 243 -21.13 -6.02 10.69
CA LEU A 243 -21.53 -7.37 10.26
C LEU A 243 -23.02 -7.45 9.94
N ALA A 244 -23.89 -6.80 10.72
CA ALA A 244 -25.32 -6.73 10.40
C ALA A 244 -25.57 -6.06 9.03
N SER A 245 -24.95 -4.90 8.79
CA SER A 245 -25.09 -4.17 7.53
C SER A 245 -24.51 -4.95 6.33
N LEU A 246 -23.37 -5.60 6.53
CA LEU A 246 -22.75 -6.47 5.52
C LEU A 246 -23.63 -7.69 5.21
N GLY A 247 -24.29 -8.25 6.21
CA GLY A 247 -25.24 -9.35 6.04
C GLY A 247 -26.41 -8.97 5.12
N GLU A 248 -26.94 -7.76 5.28
CA GLU A 248 -27.99 -7.20 4.40
C GLU A 248 -27.49 -7.05 2.96
N LEU A 249 -26.29 -6.50 2.75
CA LEU A 249 -25.69 -6.36 1.41
C LEU A 249 -25.47 -7.71 0.72
N ILE A 250 -25.06 -8.73 1.47
CA ILE A 250 -24.89 -10.10 0.97
C ILE A 250 -26.25 -10.70 0.57
N ALA A 251 -27.28 -10.49 1.39
CA ALA A 251 -28.64 -10.94 1.09
C ALA A 251 -29.21 -10.25 -0.17
N ASP A 252 -28.99 -8.95 -0.32
CA ASP A 252 -29.41 -8.16 -1.49
C ASP A 252 -28.71 -8.60 -2.78
N ALA A 253 -27.45 -9.03 -2.69
CA ALA A 253 -26.72 -9.68 -3.78
C ALA A 253 -27.25 -11.09 -4.12
N GLY A 254 -28.22 -11.61 -3.35
CA GLY A 254 -28.82 -12.93 -3.55
C GLY A 254 -27.92 -14.08 -3.09
N ALA A 255 -26.95 -13.81 -2.21
CA ALA A 255 -26.02 -14.78 -1.66
C ALA A 255 -26.35 -15.14 -0.20
N ASP A 256 -25.75 -16.23 0.29
CA ASP A 256 -25.84 -16.68 1.67
C ASP A 256 -24.60 -16.28 2.49
N ALA A 257 -23.45 -16.19 1.83
CA ALA A 257 -22.18 -15.77 2.41
C ALA A 257 -21.32 -15.05 1.36
N ALA A 258 -20.32 -14.29 1.82
CA ALA A 258 -19.27 -13.70 1.00
C ALA A 258 -17.90 -14.14 1.53
N VAL A 259 -16.97 -14.45 0.62
CA VAL A 259 -15.57 -14.73 0.98
C VAL A 259 -14.74 -13.46 0.80
N VAL A 260 -14.01 -13.09 1.84
CA VAL A 260 -13.17 -11.88 1.88
C VAL A 260 -11.73 -12.31 2.16
N ASN A 261 -10.83 -12.05 1.20
CA ASN A 261 -9.41 -12.38 1.31
C ASN A 261 -8.49 -11.16 1.49
N GLN A 262 -8.95 -9.97 1.13
CA GLN A 262 -8.20 -8.73 1.29
C GLN A 262 -8.07 -8.40 2.78
N MET A 263 -6.84 -8.21 3.25
CA MET A 263 -6.57 -8.00 4.68
C MET A 263 -7.21 -6.71 5.19
N GLU A 264 -7.24 -5.65 4.38
CA GLU A 264 -7.89 -4.36 4.68
C GLU A 264 -9.40 -4.54 4.87
N ALA A 265 -10.01 -5.47 4.14
CA ALA A 265 -11.45 -5.71 4.19
C ALA A 265 -11.81 -6.46 5.48
N VAL A 266 -11.03 -7.48 5.82
CA VAL A 266 -11.15 -8.21 7.10
C VAL A 266 -10.88 -7.27 8.29
N ALA A 267 -9.79 -6.51 8.24
CA ALA A 267 -9.41 -5.53 9.26
C ALA A 267 -10.51 -4.49 9.52
N TRP A 268 -11.12 -3.96 8.46
CA TRP A 268 -12.21 -2.99 8.58
C TRP A 268 -13.51 -3.63 9.11
N ALA A 269 -13.90 -4.80 8.60
CA ALA A 269 -15.15 -5.47 8.98
C ALA A 269 -15.16 -5.88 10.47
N LEU A 270 -14.00 -6.32 10.97
CA LEU A 270 -13.84 -6.81 12.34
C LEU A 270 -13.22 -5.79 13.30
N ASN A 271 -12.95 -4.57 12.83
CA ASN A 271 -12.25 -3.53 13.60
C ASN A 271 -10.97 -4.06 14.26
N VAL A 272 -10.10 -4.72 13.49
CA VAL A 272 -8.82 -5.23 13.98
C VAL A 272 -7.66 -4.64 13.18
N ARG A 273 -6.48 -4.56 13.78
CA ARG A 273 -5.23 -4.10 13.14
C ARG A 273 -4.07 -5.01 13.54
N GLY A 274 -3.01 -4.98 12.75
CA GLY A 274 -1.79 -5.75 13.00
C GLY A 274 -0.56 -5.11 12.34
N ALA A 275 0.55 -5.83 12.28
CA ALA A 275 1.78 -5.37 11.64
C ALA A 275 2.45 -6.47 10.82
N ASP A 276 1.65 -7.34 10.18
CA ASP A 276 2.16 -8.47 9.40
C ASP A 276 2.74 -8.04 8.04
N VAL A 277 2.40 -6.85 7.56
CA VAL A 277 2.95 -6.26 6.32
C VAL A 277 3.49 -4.86 6.58
N SER A 278 4.49 -4.45 5.79
CA SER A 278 5.14 -3.16 5.98
C SER A 278 4.15 -2.03 5.74
N ASN A 279 4.29 -0.96 6.52
CA ASN A 279 3.67 0.34 6.31
C ASN A 279 2.12 0.37 6.35
N THR A 280 1.46 -0.79 6.46
CA THR A 280 0.00 -0.90 6.51
C THR A 280 -0.41 -1.76 7.70
N PRO A 281 -1.33 -1.30 8.57
CA PRO A 281 -1.61 -1.93 9.86
C PRO A 281 -2.50 -3.17 9.76
N LEU A 282 -2.03 -4.21 9.06
CA LEU A 282 -2.82 -5.38 8.69
C LEU A 282 -2.30 -6.67 9.32
N THR A 283 -3.20 -7.66 9.42
CA THR A 283 -2.86 -9.03 9.79
C THR A 283 -3.30 -10.01 8.71
N GLN A 284 -2.43 -10.95 8.38
CA GLN A 284 -2.71 -12.00 7.40
C GLN A 284 -3.88 -12.85 7.87
N SER A 285 -5.01 -12.72 7.19
CA SER A 285 -6.26 -13.34 7.58
C SER A 285 -7.29 -13.38 6.45
N PHE A 286 -8.31 -14.21 6.64
CA PHE A 286 -9.48 -14.31 5.75
C PHE A 286 -10.76 -14.24 6.57
N ALA A 287 -11.86 -13.87 5.94
CA ALA A 287 -13.18 -13.96 6.54
C ALA A 287 -14.22 -14.58 5.60
N ILE A 288 -15.13 -15.36 6.17
CA ILE A 288 -16.40 -15.70 5.54
C ILE A 288 -17.48 -14.91 6.28
N LEU A 289 -18.12 -13.98 5.58
CA LEU A 289 -19.19 -13.14 6.11
C LEU A 289 -20.54 -13.76 5.74
N HIS A 290 -21.47 -13.86 6.68
CA HIS A 290 -22.76 -14.50 6.47
C HIS A 290 -23.89 -13.48 6.39
N LYS A 291 -24.92 -13.78 5.60
CA LYS A 291 -26.07 -12.89 5.42
C LYS A 291 -26.87 -12.59 6.70
N ASP A 292 -26.69 -13.37 7.75
CA ASP A 292 -27.32 -13.16 9.07
C ASP A 292 -26.47 -12.30 10.02
N GLY A 293 -25.35 -11.77 9.52
CA GLY A 293 -24.43 -10.92 10.25
C GLY A 293 -23.53 -11.68 11.22
N GLN A 294 -23.25 -12.96 10.94
CA GLN A 294 -22.15 -13.71 11.56
C GLN A 294 -20.89 -13.68 10.67
N ALA A 295 -19.74 -13.95 11.25
CA ALA A 295 -18.48 -14.08 10.52
C ALA A 295 -17.63 -15.26 11.03
N ASP A 296 -16.99 -15.98 10.11
CA ASP A 296 -15.89 -16.88 10.41
C ASP A 296 -14.57 -16.16 10.09
N PHE A 297 -13.73 -15.96 11.11
CA PHE A 297 -12.44 -15.28 11.01
C PHE A 297 -11.30 -16.29 11.04
N TYR A 298 -10.55 -16.40 9.94
CA TYR A 298 -9.45 -17.34 9.76
C TYR A 298 -8.12 -16.60 9.98
N VAL A 299 -7.48 -16.86 11.13
CA VAL A 299 -6.31 -16.12 11.60
C VAL A 299 -5.49 -16.97 12.58
N ASP A 300 -4.21 -16.65 12.74
CA ASP A 300 -3.38 -17.26 13.78
C ASP A 300 -3.76 -16.73 15.18
N ARG A 301 -4.41 -17.58 15.98
CA ARG A 301 -4.81 -17.25 17.36
C ARG A 301 -3.64 -16.93 18.29
N GLY A 302 -2.42 -17.38 17.97
CA GLY A 302 -1.22 -17.03 18.74
C GLY A 302 -0.91 -15.53 18.74
N LYS A 303 -1.48 -14.78 17.79
CA LYS A 303 -1.30 -13.33 17.67
C LYS A 303 -2.26 -12.50 18.52
N PHE A 304 -3.18 -13.13 19.26
CA PHE A 304 -4.27 -12.42 19.93
C PHE A 304 -3.78 -11.71 21.18
N THR A 305 -4.09 -10.41 21.27
CA THR A 305 -3.98 -9.68 22.53
C THR A 305 -5.11 -10.08 23.49
N PRO A 306 -4.92 -9.93 24.82
CA PRO A 306 -5.91 -10.37 25.82
C PRO A 306 -7.34 -9.81 25.61
N ASP A 307 -7.46 -8.59 25.07
CA ASP A 307 -8.74 -7.90 24.91
C ASP A 307 -9.44 -8.23 23.57
N LEU A 308 -8.76 -8.92 22.64
CA LEU A 308 -9.27 -9.13 21.29
C LEU A 308 -10.50 -10.04 21.24
N GLU A 309 -10.54 -11.11 22.04
CA GLU A 309 -11.72 -12.00 22.06
C GLU A 309 -12.98 -11.27 22.55
N THR A 310 -12.83 -10.39 23.54
CA THR A 310 -13.95 -9.58 24.04
C THR A 310 -14.39 -8.56 22.99
N HIS A 311 -13.46 -7.96 22.26
CA HIS A 311 -13.75 -7.01 21.18
C HIS A 311 -14.52 -7.64 20.02
N LEU A 312 -14.15 -8.85 19.59
CA LEU A 312 -14.80 -9.56 18.48
C LEU A 312 -16.24 -10.00 18.82
N GLY A 313 -16.53 -10.20 20.10
CA GLY A 313 -17.87 -10.56 20.58
C GLY A 313 -18.35 -11.93 20.09
N ASN A 314 -19.66 -12.17 20.15
CA ASN A 314 -20.26 -13.49 19.89
C ASN A 314 -20.65 -13.71 18.41
N ARG A 315 -20.53 -12.70 17.55
CA ARG A 315 -20.86 -12.81 16.12
C ARG A 315 -19.71 -13.35 15.28
N VAL A 316 -18.51 -13.41 15.85
CA VAL A 316 -17.29 -13.83 15.17
C VAL A 316 -16.84 -15.17 15.73
N THR A 317 -16.73 -16.18 14.87
CA THR A 317 -16.11 -17.47 15.20
C THR A 317 -14.69 -17.48 14.67
N VAL A 318 -13.71 -17.73 15.54
CA VAL A 318 -12.28 -17.70 15.18
C VAL A 318 -11.78 -19.11 14.86
N HIS A 319 -11.20 -19.27 13.68
CA HIS A 319 -10.62 -20.51 13.17
C HIS A 319 -9.13 -20.32 12.88
N ALA A 320 -8.36 -21.42 12.97
CA ALA A 320 -6.99 -21.44 12.48
C ALA A 320 -6.97 -21.22 10.95
N VAL A 321 -5.97 -20.50 10.45
CA VAL A 321 -5.91 -20.10 9.03
C VAL A 321 -5.84 -21.32 8.09
N GLU A 322 -5.25 -22.42 8.55
CA GLU A 322 -5.13 -23.68 7.82
C GLU A 322 -6.48 -24.35 7.55
N LEU A 323 -7.53 -23.97 8.29
CA LEU A 323 -8.89 -24.49 8.14
C LEU A 323 -9.72 -23.72 7.09
N LEU A 324 -9.15 -22.74 6.39
CA LEU A 324 -9.86 -21.97 5.37
C LEU A 324 -10.47 -22.88 4.29
N ASP A 325 -9.69 -23.81 3.73
CA ASP A 325 -10.16 -24.70 2.67
C ASP A 325 -11.32 -25.59 3.14
N GLU A 326 -11.30 -26.03 4.41
CA GLU A 326 -12.42 -26.77 5.01
C GLU A 326 -13.67 -25.90 5.12
N GLY A 327 -13.52 -24.64 5.53
CA GLY A 327 -14.60 -23.65 5.57
C GLY A 327 -15.22 -23.39 4.20
N LEU A 328 -14.39 -23.17 3.18
CA LEU A 328 -14.83 -22.99 1.80
C LEU A 328 -15.56 -24.23 1.28
N HIS A 329 -15.03 -25.43 1.55
CA HIS A 329 -15.67 -26.68 1.16
C HIS A 329 -17.02 -26.87 1.86
N ALA A 330 -17.12 -26.52 3.14
CA ALA A 330 -18.35 -26.63 3.93
C ALA A 330 -19.49 -25.76 3.37
N LEU A 331 -19.19 -24.57 2.84
CA LEU A 331 -20.18 -23.74 2.14
C LEU A 331 -20.79 -24.49 0.93
N GLY A 332 -19.95 -25.20 0.18
CA GLY A 332 -20.37 -26.00 -0.97
C GLY A 332 -21.21 -27.21 -0.57
N VAL A 333 -20.78 -27.97 0.44
CA VAL A 333 -21.54 -29.12 0.98
C VAL A 333 -22.92 -28.69 1.49
N ALA A 334 -23.01 -27.49 2.07
CA ALA A 334 -24.27 -26.90 2.50
C ALA A 334 -25.10 -26.25 1.35
N ASN A 335 -24.66 -26.41 0.10
CA ASN A 335 -25.29 -25.86 -1.11
C ASN A 335 -25.57 -24.34 -1.00
N ARG A 336 -24.62 -23.60 -0.42
CA ARG A 336 -24.72 -22.15 -0.25
C ARG A 336 -24.44 -21.41 -1.56
N LYS A 337 -25.11 -20.26 -1.71
CA LYS A 337 -24.73 -19.25 -2.70
C LYS A 337 -23.65 -18.37 -2.12
N VAL A 338 -22.50 -18.29 -2.78
CA VAL A 338 -21.32 -17.60 -2.24
C VAL A 338 -20.97 -16.41 -3.13
N LEU A 339 -21.10 -15.21 -2.59
CA LEU A 339 -20.66 -13.97 -3.22
C LEU A 339 -19.13 -13.96 -3.30
N LEU A 340 -18.59 -13.77 -4.50
CA LEU A 340 -17.16 -13.78 -4.76
C LEU A 340 -16.77 -12.61 -5.68
N ASP A 341 -15.88 -11.75 -5.19
CA ASP A 341 -15.28 -10.69 -5.99
C ASP A 341 -14.18 -11.25 -6.88
N ARG A 342 -14.47 -11.34 -8.18
CA ARG A 342 -13.52 -11.93 -9.13
C ARG A 342 -12.27 -11.08 -9.31
N ALA A 343 -12.30 -9.79 -9.01
CA ALA A 343 -11.16 -8.90 -9.19
C ALA A 343 -10.09 -9.12 -8.11
N THR A 344 -10.51 -9.44 -6.89
CA THR A 344 -9.63 -9.53 -5.71
C THR A 344 -9.51 -10.94 -5.13
N SER A 345 -10.51 -11.80 -5.29
CA SER A 345 -10.45 -13.19 -4.83
C SER A 345 -9.56 -14.03 -5.73
N THR A 346 -8.74 -14.87 -5.11
CA THR A 346 -7.79 -15.73 -5.82
C THR A 346 -8.47 -16.89 -6.54
N ASP A 347 -7.83 -17.40 -7.58
CA ASP A 347 -8.30 -18.59 -8.29
C ASP A 347 -8.37 -19.83 -7.39
N HIS A 348 -7.54 -19.88 -6.33
CA HIS A 348 -7.57 -20.91 -5.30
C HIS A 348 -8.93 -20.95 -4.58
N ILE A 349 -9.40 -19.79 -4.10
CA ILE A 349 -10.70 -19.69 -3.41
C ILE A 349 -11.84 -20.18 -4.31
N ARG A 350 -11.85 -19.73 -5.58
CA ARG A 350 -12.85 -20.18 -6.57
C ARG A 350 -12.82 -21.70 -6.72
N ARG A 351 -11.63 -22.29 -6.89
CA ARG A 351 -11.47 -23.74 -7.09
C ARG A 351 -11.86 -24.53 -5.84
N ALA A 352 -11.56 -24.06 -4.65
CA ALA A 352 -11.96 -24.70 -3.39
C ALA A 352 -13.48 -24.71 -3.22
N LEU A 353 -14.15 -23.59 -3.50
CA LEU A 353 -15.61 -23.48 -3.51
C LEU A 353 -16.26 -24.41 -4.54
N GLU A 354 -15.75 -24.43 -5.78
CA GLU A 354 -16.23 -25.30 -6.86
C GLU A 354 -16.04 -26.78 -6.53
N ALA A 355 -14.90 -27.15 -5.92
CA ALA A 355 -14.64 -28.52 -5.47
C ALA A 355 -15.61 -28.97 -4.36
N GLY A 356 -16.08 -28.04 -3.52
CA GLY A 356 -17.15 -28.27 -2.56
C GLY A 356 -18.57 -28.29 -3.16
N GLY A 357 -18.73 -27.88 -4.42
CA GLY A 357 -20.03 -27.76 -5.08
C GLY A 357 -20.80 -26.48 -4.76
N ALA A 358 -20.13 -25.42 -4.30
CA ALA A 358 -20.78 -24.14 -3.99
C ALA A 358 -21.31 -23.43 -5.25
N ASN A 359 -22.40 -22.67 -5.10
CA ASN A 359 -22.92 -21.83 -6.19
C ASN A 359 -22.31 -20.43 -6.10
N ILE A 360 -21.34 -20.14 -6.96
CA ILE A 360 -20.66 -18.84 -6.95
C ILE A 360 -21.55 -17.77 -7.59
N VAL A 361 -21.84 -16.72 -6.81
CA VAL A 361 -22.46 -15.48 -7.24
C VAL A 361 -21.35 -14.46 -7.48
N ALA A 362 -21.10 -14.11 -8.75
CA ALA A 362 -20.14 -13.06 -9.06
C ALA A 362 -20.69 -11.69 -8.64
N GLY A 363 -19.93 -10.94 -7.85
CA GLY A 363 -20.27 -9.59 -7.43
C GLY A 363 -19.15 -8.99 -6.58
N SER A 364 -19.20 -7.69 -6.33
CA SER A 364 -18.16 -7.00 -5.55
C SER A 364 -18.15 -7.47 -4.09
N ASP A 365 -16.96 -7.41 -3.48
CA ASP A 365 -16.81 -7.60 -2.04
C ASP A 365 -17.72 -6.59 -1.28
N PRO A 366 -18.58 -7.08 -0.36
CA PRO A 366 -19.57 -6.24 0.31
C PRO A 366 -18.94 -5.14 1.20
N THR A 367 -17.67 -5.24 1.57
CA THR A 367 -17.00 -4.23 2.39
C THR A 367 -16.50 -3.04 1.58
N VAL A 368 -16.34 -3.18 0.26
CA VAL A 368 -15.63 -2.19 -0.58
C VAL A 368 -16.27 -0.80 -0.50
N MET A 369 -17.57 -0.71 -0.74
CA MET A 369 -18.26 0.59 -0.75
C MET A 369 -18.44 1.21 0.64
N PRO A 370 -18.89 0.46 1.68
CA PRO A 370 -18.95 0.98 3.05
C PRO A 370 -17.61 1.45 3.58
N ARG A 371 -16.51 0.72 3.34
CA ARG A 371 -15.16 1.12 3.75
C ARG A 371 -14.65 2.35 2.99
N ALA A 372 -14.95 2.45 1.70
CA ALA A 372 -14.54 3.60 0.89
C ALA A 372 -15.19 4.91 1.34
N CYS A 373 -16.41 4.86 1.89
CA CYS A 373 -17.17 6.04 2.32
C CYS A 373 -17.08 6.19 3.84
N LYS A 374 -16.09 6.96 4.31
CA LYS A 374 -15.78 7.10 5.73
C LYS A 374 -16.93 7.77 6.47
N ASN A 375 -17.20 7.30 7.69
CA ASN A 375 -18.16 7.94 8.59
C ASN A 375 -17.56 9.20 9.25
N ASP A 376 -18.38 9.96 9.96
CA ASP A 376 -17.95 11.23 10.57
C ASP A 376 -16.78 11.08 11.55
N VAL A 377 -16.71 9.97 12.32
CA VAL A 377 -15.60 9.70 13.25
C VAL A 377 -14.31 9.44 12.50
N GLU A 378 -14.35 8.63 11.44
CA GLU A 378 -13.20 8.34 10.59
C GLU A 378 -12.72 9.61 9.83
N LEU A 379 -13.65 10.45 9.35
CA LEU A 379 -13.32 11.70 8.68
C LEU A 379 -12.69 12.71 9.64
N ASP A 380 -13.27 12.90 10.83
CA ASP A 380 -12.72 13.80 11.84
C ASP A 380 -11.38 13.31 12.40
N GLY A 381 -11.22 11.99 12.55
CA GLY A 381 -9.93 11.37 12.84
C GLY A 381 -8.89 11.68 11.77
N THR A 382 -9.26 11.51 10.50
CA THR A 382 -8.38 11.79 9.37
C THR A 382 -7.98 13.26 9.32
N ARG A 383 -8.91 14.20 9.57
CA ARG A 383 -8.58 15.64 9.67
C ARG A 383 -7.53 15.88 10.75
N ARG A 384 -7.73 15.35 11.96
CA ARG A 384 -6.75 15.45 13.05
C ARG A 384 -5.40 14.78 12.70
N ALA A 385 -5.43 13.68 11.95
CA ALA A 385 -4.22 13.01 11.46
C ALA A 385 -3.37 13.93 10.61
N HIS A 386 -4.00 14.60 9.64
CA HIS A 386 -3.33 15.55 8.77
C HIS A 386 -2.85 16.81 9.52
N GLU A 387 -3.62 17.31 10.48
CA GLU A 387 -3.22 18.46 11.30
C GLU A 387 -1.95 18.17 12.11
N ARG A 388 -1.85 16.98 12.70
CA ARG A 388 -0.67 16.58 13.45
C ARG A 388 0.51 16.20 12.55
N ASP A 389 0.29 15.51 11.44
CA ASP A 389 1.35 15.18 10.47
C ASP A 389 1.97 16.46 9.88
N ALA A 390 1.16 17.51 9.70
CA ALA A 390 1.65 18.80 9.24
C ALA A 390 2.65 19.46 10.20
N ILE A 391 2.62 19.14 11.50
CA ILE A 391 3.64 19.60 12.46
C ILE A 391 5.00 18.98 12.11
N ALA A 392 5.04 17.67 11.87
CA ALA A 392 6.27 16.97 11.48
C ALA A 392 6.81 17.50 10.14
N MET A 393 5.93 17.67 9.15
CA MET A 393 6.31 18.22 7.84
C MET A 393 6.83 19.66 7.92
N CYS A 394 6.20 20.55 8.70
CA CYS A 394 6.70 21.92 8.85
C CYS A 394 8.08 21.96 9.53
N ARG A 395 8.29 21.15 10.58
CA ARG A 395 9.59 21.02 11.25
C ARG A 395 10.67 20.49 10.30
N PHE A 396 10.32 19.49 9.50
CA PHE A 396 11.20 18.93 8.47
C PHE A 396 11.58 19.97 7.41
N LEU A 397 10.59 20.66 6.83
CA LEU A 397 10.83 21.63 5.75
C LEU A 397 11.66 22.84 6.24
N ARG A 398 11.43 23.33 7.47
CA ARG A 398 12.31 24.33 8.09
C ARG A 398 13.72 23.80 8.25
N TRP A 399 13.88 22.63 8.88
CA TRP A 399 15.18 21.99 9.08
C TRP A 399 15.93 21.83 7.75
N LEU A 400 15.24 21.40 6.69
CA LEU A 400 15.82 21.20 5.38
C LEU A 400 16.33 22.53 4.78
N GLU A 401 15.51 23.59 4.79
CA GLU A 401 15.90 24.92 4.29
C GLU A 401 17.15 25.46 5.02
N GLU A 402 17.16 25.39 6.35
CA GLU A 402 18.26 25.92 7.17
C GLU A 402 19.53 25.08 7.05
N THR A 403 19.39 23.75 7.02
CA THR A 403 20.54 22.84 6.97
C THR A 403 21.18 22.85 5.59
N ALA A 404 20.38 22.74 4.52
CA ALA A 404 20.88 22.77 3.15
C ALA A 404 21.51 24.13 2.77
N ALA A 405 21.19 25.21 3.48
CA ALA A 405 21.85 26.50 3.34
C ALA A 405 23.28 26.54 3.93
N THR A 406 23.63 25.63 4.83
CA THR A 406 24.91 25.64 5.55
C THR A 406 25.81 24.45 5.24
N ARG A 407 25.24 23.33 4.77
CA ARG A 407 25.96 22.13 4.34
C ARG A 407 25.12 21.28 3.40
N ASP A 408 25.76 20.31 2.77
CA ASP A 408 25.07 19.28 2.01
C ASP A 408 24.25 18.37 2.94
N VAL A 409 23.05 17.99 2.49
CA VAL A 409 22.14 17.03 3.13
C VAL A 409 21.96 15.86 2.17
N GLY A 410 22.04 14.62 2.65
CA GLY A 410 21.78 13.43 1.83
C GLY A 410 20.29 13.06 1.81
N GLU A 411 19.84 12.38 0.75
CA GLU A 411 18.46 11.87 0.67
C GLU A 411 18.12 10.93 1.83
N MET A 412 19.05 10.06 2.25
CA MET A 412 18.85 9.14 3.37
C MET A 412 18.72 9.89 4.70
N GLU A 413 19.55 10.91 4.90
CA GLU A 413 19.46 11.77 6.08
C GLU A 413 18.10 12.49 6.15
N ALA A 414 17.61 12.99 5.02
CA ALA A 414 16.32 13.65 4.96
C ALA A 414 15.16 12.70 5.31
N ILE A 415 15.22 11.44 4.87
CA ILE A 415 14.28 10.38 5.26
C ILE A 415 14.31 10.17 6.78
N ASP A 416 15.49 9.98 7.35
CA ASP A 416 15.66 9.71 8.78
C ASP A 416 15.11 10.84 9.65
N VAL A 417 15.40 12.09 9.26
CA VAL A 417 14.92 13.28 9.98
C VAL A 417 13.41 13.42 9.90
N LEU A 418 12.81 13.29 8.71
CA LEU A 418 11.36 13.39 8.56
C LEU A 418 10.64 12.29 9.35
N ASN A 419 11.10 11.05 9.22
CA ASN A 419 10.53 9.91 9.94
C ASN A 419 10.76 10.04 11.45
N GLY A 420 11.87 10.64 11.88
CA GLY A 420 12.13 11.01 13.27
C GLY A 420 11.07 11.97 13.81
N TYR A 421 10.79 13.07 13.09
CA TYR A 421 9.74 14.01 13.50
C TYR A 421 8.35 13.38 13.53
N ARG A 422 8.00 12.49 12.59
CA ARG A 422 6.72 11.76 12.63
C ARG A 422 6.57 10.85 13.83
N ARG A 423 7.64 10.17 14.24
CA ARG A 423 7.64 9.30 15.43
C ARG A 423 7.34 10.05 16.73
N GLU A 424 7.64 11.34 16.79
CA GLU A 424 7.31 12.20 17.94
C GLU A 424 5.83 12.62 17.96
N ILE A 425 5.10 12.44 16.86
CA ILE A 425 3.70 12.86 16.76
C ILE A 425 2.78 11.86 17.46
N ALA A 426 1.88 12.38 18.30
CA ALA A 426 0.87 11.58 18.99
C ALA A 426 0.06 10.70 18.02
N LEU A 427 -0.27 9.49 18.48
CA LEU A 427 -1.01 8.45 17.74
C LEU A 427 -0.27 7.86 16.52
N ASN A 428 0.94 8.31 16.17
CA ASN A 428 1.70 7.72 15.07
C ASN A 428 2.00 6.23 15.35
N ARG A 429 1.90 5.41 14.30
CA ARG A 429 2.14 3.96 14.26
C ARG A 429 3.09 3.57 13.12
N GLY A 430 3.87 4.54 12.65
CA GLY A 430 4.87 4.35 11.60
C GLY A 430 4.55 5.16 10.34
N ILE A 431 5.31 4.88 9.29
CA ILE A 431 5.10 5.44 7.95
C ILE A 431 4.02 4.65 7.22
N SER A 432 3.28 5.30 6.30
CA SER A 432 2.23 4.66 5.48
C SER A 432 2.76 4.04 4.18
N PHE A 433 3.99 4.39 3.80
CA PHE A 433 4.79 3.79 2.73
C PHE A 433 6.26 4.19 2.89
N ASP A 434 7.15 3.56 2.12
CA ASP A 434 8.58 3.91 2.14
C ASP A 434 8.76 5.34 1.58
N THR A 435 9.29 6.26 2.40
CA THR A 435 9.49 7.66 2.01
C THR A 435 10.32 7.77 0.73
N ILE A 436 9.77 8.41 -0.29
CA ILE A 436 10.47 8.78 -1.52
C ILE A 436 11.17 10.12 -1.25
N SER A 437 12.48 10.13 -1.39
CA SER A 437 13.35 11.29 -1.15
C SER A 437 14.27 11.43 -2.35
N GLY A 438 13.94 12.34 -3.27
CA GLY A 438 14.61 12.46 -4.57
C GLY A 438 15.12 13.88 -4.85
N ALA A 439 16.43 14.06 -4.88
CA ALA A 439 17.11 15.28 -5.29
C ALA A 439 17.46 15.23 -6.78
N ASP A 440 17.16 16.31 -7.51
CA ASP A 440 17.38 16.44 -8.95
C ASP A 440 16.87 15.20 -9.72
N ASN A 441 17.73 14.56 -10.51
CA ASN A 441 17.38 13.45 -11.40
C ASN A 441 16.79 12.24 -10.65
N ASN A 442 17.12 12.04 -9.38
CA ASN A 442 16.46 11.00 -8.58
C ASN A 442 14.97 11.28 -8.38
N GLY A 443 14.58 12.56 -8.27
CA GLY A 443 13.18 12.97 -8.23
C GLY A 443 12.41 12.66 -9.52
N ALA A 444 13.10 12.46 -10.65
CA ALA A 444 12.47 12.07 -11.92
C ALA A 444 12.09 10.58 -11.97
N ILE A 445 12.54 9.77 -11.02
CA ILE A 445 12.16 8.36 -10.90
C ILE A 445 10.92 8.30 -9.99
N VAL A 446 9.74 8.01 -10.57
CA VAL A 446 8.43 8.20 -9.92
C VAL A 446 8.36 7.57 -8.52
N HIS A 447 8.79 6.31 -8.39
CA HIS A 447 8.89 5.56 -7.14
C HIS A 447 10.35 5.30 -6.73
N TYR A 448 11.18 6.35 -6.78
CA TYR A 448 12.58 6.28 -6.34
C TYR A 448 12.70 5.76 -4.91
N ARG A 449 13.65 4.85 -4.69
CA ARG A 449 14.04 4.39 -3.36
C ARG A 449 15.50 4.79 -3.13
N ALA A 450 15.71 5.73 -2.22
CA ALA A 450 17.05 6.13 -1.83
C ALA A 450 17.78 4.96 -1.14
N SER A 451 19.08 4.89 -1.36
CA SER A 451 20.02 3.97 -0.71
C SER A 451 21.34 4.69 -0.50
N TYR A 452 22.20 4.21 0.40
CA TYR A 452 23.53 4.82 0.57
C TYR A 452 24.39 4.75 -0.70
N GLU A 453 24.10 3.79 -1.59
CA GLU A 453 24.76 3.63 -2.88
C GLU A 453 24.23 4.60 -3.95
N SER A 454 22.94 4.93 -3.91
CA SER A 454 22.27 5.77 -4.92
C SER A 454 22.01 7.20 -4.48
N GLU A 455 22.21 7.51 -3.19
CA GLU A 455 21.79 8.80 -2.64
C GLU A 455 22.50 9.96 -3.30
N ARG A 456 21.76 11.05 -3.44
CA ARG A 456 22.28 12.34 -3.84
C ARG A 456 22.27 13.32 -2.67
N PHE A 457 23.19 14.28 -2.77
CA PHE A 457 23.25 15.39 -1.83
C PHE A 457 22.54 16.61 -2.43
N LEU A 458 21.70 17.24 -1.61
CA LEU A 458 20.93 18.42 -1.97
C LEU A 458 21.87 19.63 -2.18
N GLY A 459 22.10 20.00 -3.44
CA GLY A 459 22.95 21.14 -3.80
C GLY A 459 22.16 22.45 -3.96
N GLN A 460 22.85 23.59 -3.86
CA GLN A 460 22.23 24.90 -4.15
C GLN A 460 21.79 24.98 -5.63
N GLY A 461 20.56 25.43 -5.86
CA GLY A 461 19.90 25.47 -7.17
C GLY A 461 19.21 24.17 -7.59
N SER A 462 19.16 23.15 -6.72
CA SER A 462 18.49 21.87 -6.99
C SER A 462 17.00 21.92 -6.66
N MET A 463 16.27 20.92 -7.16
CA MET A 463 14.94 20.59 -6.65
C MET A 463 14.98 19.32 -5.81
N TYR A 464 14.17 19.31 -4.75
CA TYR A 464 14.02 18.17 -3.87
C TYR A 464 12.55 17.79 -3.77
N LEU A 465 12.23 16.56 -4.14
CA LEU A 465 10.92 15.95 -4.01
C LEU A 465 10.95 15.02 -2.80
N VAL A 466 10.02 15.24 -1.86
CA VAL A 466 9.75 14.32 -0.76
C VAL A 466 8.30 13.89 -0.81
N ASP A 467 8.08 12.60 -0.89
CA ASP A 467 6.76 11.99 -0.80
C ASP A 467 6.75 10.96 0.32
N SER A 468 5.79 11.12 1.22
CA SER A 468 5.83 10.48 2.52
C SER A 468 4.49 10.54 3.22
N GLY A 469 4.25 9.61 4.14
CA GLY A 469 3.05 9.64 4.96
C GLY A 469 3.21 8.87 6.25
N GLY A 470 2.20 8.97 7.11
CA GLY A 470 2.16 8.33 8.42
C GLY A 470 0.88 7.52 8.62
N GLN A 471 1.01 6.42 9.36
CA GLN A 471 -0.13 5.72 9.94
C GLN A 471 -0.41 6.30 11.33
N TYR A 472 -1.66 6.67 11.58
CA TYR A 472 -2.14 7.12 12.89
C TYR A 472 -3.35 6.28 13.29
N LEU A 473 -3.56 6.05 14.58
CA LEU A 473 -4.72 5.28 15.06
C LEU A 473 -6.08 5.79 14.51
N ASP A 474 -6.16 7.07 14.18
CA ASP A 474 -7.34 7.77 13.68
C ASP A 474 -7.27 8.18 12.20
N GLY A 475 -6.25 7.77 11.43
CA GLY A 475 -6.18 8.05 10.00
C GLY A 475 -4.85 7.70 9.33
N THR A 476 -4.84 7.71 8.00
CA THR A 476 -3.63 7.50 7.18
C THR A 476 -3.34 8.79 6.41
N THR A 477 -2.07 9.22 6.38
CA THR A 477 -1.67 10.40 5.60
C THR A 477 -0.83 10.00 4.39
N ASP A 478 -0.91 10.85 3.37
CA ASP A 478 -0.09 10.80 2.16
C ASP A 478 0.15 12.24 1.69
N ILE A 479 1.41 12.59 1.44
CA ILE A 479 1.80 13.95 1.07
C ILE A 479 3.15 13.98 0.36
N THR A 480 3.09 14.45 -0.88
CA THR A 480 4.24 14.95 -1.62
C THR A 480 4.43 16.48 -1.56
N ARG A 481 5.67 16.93 -1.31
CA ARG A 481 6.13 18.29 -1.58
C ARG A 481 7.39 18.28 -2.43
N THR A 482 7.40 19.13 -3.45
CA THR A 482 8.61 19.51 -4.17
C THR A 482 9.04 20.91 -3.72
N VAL A 483 10.31 21.08 -3.34
CA VAL A 483 10.87 22.34 -2.83
C VAL A 483 12.16 22.70 -3.56
N ALA A 484 12.44 24.00 -3.64
CA ALA A 484 13.71 24.50 -4.16
C ALA A 484 14.76 24.57 -3.04
N ILE A 485 15.97 24.11 -3.35
CA ILE A 485 17.13 24.35 -2.49
C ILE A 485 17.85 25.57 -3.04
N GLY A 486 17.74 26.71 -2.38
CA GLY A 486 18.29 27.97 -2.88
C GLY A 486 17.42 28.61 -3.96
N THR A 487 18.03 29.06 -5.07
CA THR A 487 17.31 29.78 -6.14
C THR A 487 16.97 28.86 -7.31
N PRO A 488 15.68 28.60 -7.61
CA PRO A 488 15.29 27.75 -8.72
C PRO A 488 15.44 28.45 -10.08
N SER A 489 15.60 27.66 -11.14
CA SER A 489 15.63 28.15 -12.52
C SER A 489 14.23 28.57 -13.03
N ALA A 490 14.18 29.35 -14.11
CA ALA A 490 12.90 29.73 -14.74
C ALA A 490 12.10 28.51 -15.22
N ASP A 491 12.78 27.50 -15.78
CA ASP A 491 12.13 26.26 -16.25
C ASP A 491 11.55 25.45 -15.09
N MET A 492 12.29 25.33 -13.97
CA MET A 492 11.78 24.68 -12.75
C MET A 492 10.51 25.38 -12.25
N LYS A 493 10.51 26.72 -12.20
CA LYS A 493 9.33 27.49 -11.78
C LYS A 493 8.15 27.30 -12.73
N ARG A 494 8.39 27.35 -14.04
CA ARG A 494 7.36 27.12 -15.07
C ARG A 494 6.73 25.74 -14.89
N HIS A 495 7.54 24.70 -14.88
CA HIS A 495 7.10 23.32 -14.76
C HIS A 495 6.35 23.07 -13.45
N PHE A 496 6.86 23.57 -12.32
CA PHE A 496 6.17 23.47 -11.03
C PHE A 496 4.82 24.17 -11.06
N THR A 497 4.74 25.33 -11.70
CA THR A 497 3.49 26.10 -11.78
C THR A 497 2.45 25.39 -12.65
N LEU A 498 2.84 24.71 -13.72
CA LEU A 498 1.91 23.89 -14.53
C LEU A 498 1.32 22.73 -13.70
N VAL A 499 2.15 22.04 -12.93
CA VAL A 499 1.70 20.97 -12.01
C VAL A 499 0.77 21.56 -10.94
N LEU A 500 1.12 22.71 -10.37
CA LEU A 500 0.30 23.40 -9.37
C LEU A 500 -1.07 23.82 -9.94
N GLN A 501 -1.14 24.29 -11.19
CA GLN A 501 -2.41 24.62 -11.83
C GLN A 501 -3.31 23.38 -11.96
N GLY A 502 -2.74 22.24 -12.33
CA GLY A 502 -3.44 20.96 -12.33
C GLY A 502 -3.97 20.58 -10.94
N HIS A 503 -3.12 20.70 -9.91
CA HIS A 503 -3.48 20.43 -8.51
C HIS A 503 -4.63 21.32 -8.04
N ILE A 504 -4.57 22.62 -8.35
CA ILE A 504 -5.59 23.61 -8.00
C ILE A 504 -6.90 23.31 -8.72
N ALA A 505 -6.85 22.88 -9.99
CA ALA A 505 -8.04 22.57 -10.77
C ALA A 505 -8.84 21.41 -10.16
N ILE A 506 -8.17 20.37 -9.66
CA ILE A 506 -8.81 19.28 -8.92
C ILE A 506 -9.34 19.78 -7.58
N ALA A 507 -8.49 20.44 -6.78
CA ALA A 507 -8.86 20.88 -5.43
C ALA A 507 -10.06 21.86 -5.40
N ARG A 508 -10.33 22.56 -6.50
CA ARG A 508 -11.46 23.50 -6.64
C ARG A 508 -12.65 22.94 -7.40
N ALA A 509 -12.58 21.68 -7.83
CA ALA A 509 -13.62 21.10 -8.67
C ALA A 509 -14.96 21.02 -7.89
N VAL A 510 -16.00 21.58 -8.50
CA VAL A 510 -17.39 21.34 -8.15
C VAL A 510 -18.02 20.64 -9.34
N PHE A 511 -18.42 19.38 -9.16
CA PHE A 511 -18.70 18.47 -10.27
C PHE A 511 -20.00 17.69 -10.08
N PRO A 512 -20.70 17.28 -11.16
CA PRO A 512 -21.90 16.46 -11.04
C PRO A 512 -21.59 15.14 -10.34
N GLU A 513 -22.50 14.63 -9.51
CA GLU A 513 -22.34 13.35 -8.77
C GLU A 513 -22.00 12.15 -9.68
N LYS A 514 -22.38 12.22 -10.96
CA LYS A 514 -22.12 11.18 -11.97
C LYS A 514 -20.81 11.36 -12.75
N ALA A 515 -20.02 12.38 -12.44
CA ALA A 515 -18.71 12.53 -13.06
C ALA A 515 -17.79 11.38 -12.63
N THR A 516 -17.01 10.91 -13.59
CA THR A 516 -16.07 9.78 -13.40
C THR A 516 -14.68 10.28 -13.03
N GLY A 517 -13.88 9.44 -12.37
CA GLY A 517 -12.49 9.76 -12.07
C GLY A 517 -11.66 10.08 -13.32
N GLY A 518 -11.91 9.43 -14.46
CA GLY A 518 -11.25 9.77 -15.72
C GLY A 518 -11.63 11.14 -16.29
N GLN A 519 -12.84 11.64 -16.01
CA GLN A 519 -13.23 13.01 -16.38
C GLN A 519 -12.53 14.05 -15.50
N LEU A 520 -12.34 13.76 -14.21
CA LEU A 520 -11.62 14.65 -13.30
C LEU A 520 -10.12 14.65 -13.60
N ASP A 521 -9.53 13.50 -13.93
CA ASP A 521 -8.09 13.35 -14.24
C ASP A 521 -7.62 14.32 -15.34
N ALA A 522 -8.42 14.53 -16.39
CA ALA A 522 -8.11 15.47 -17.46
C ALA A 522 -7.99 16.94 -16.97
N LEU A 523 -8.65 17.31 -15.86
CA LEU A 523 -8.57 18.67 -15.31
C LEU A 523 -7.17 18.98 -14.78
N ALA A 524 -6.47 17.99 -14.23
CA ALA A 524 -5.10 18.12 -13.76
C ALA A 524 -4.10 18.18 -14.93
N ARG A 525 -4.30 17.36 -15.96
CA ARG A 525 -3.34 17.21 -17.07
C ARG A 525 -3.36 18.34 -18.10
N GLN A 526 -4.50 19.01 -18.30
CA GLN A 526 -4.70 19.95 -19.41
C GLN A 526 -3.63 21.05 -19.50
N PHE A 527 -3.04 21.47 -18.37
CA PHE A 527 -2.00 22.50 -18.33
C PHE A 527 -0.66 21.98 -18.86
N LEU A 528 -0.28 20.75 -18.49
CA LEU A 528 0.90 20.08 -19.03
C LEU A 528 0.72 19.73 -20.51
N TRP A 529 -0.48 19.24 -20.89
CA TRP A 529 -0.79 18.92 -22.28
C TRP A 529 -0.67 20.12 -23.23
N HIS A 530 -0.99 21.33 -22.75
CA HIS A 530 -0.80 22.55 -23.53
C HIS A 530 0.65 22.77 -23.96
N ASP A 531 1.60 22.31 -23.15
CA ASP A 531 3.04 22.38 -23.37
C ASP A 531 3.62 21.09 -23.97
N GLY A 532 2.78 20.10 -24.30
CA GLY A 532 3.23 18.80 -24.83
C GLY A 532 3.88 17.89 -23.78
N LEU A 533 3.56 18.11 -22.50
CA LEU A 533 4.06 17.36 -21.35
C LEU A 533 2.95 16.47 -20.75
N ASP A 534 3.32 15.43 -20.02
CA ASP A 534 2.39 14.54 -19.28
C ASP A 534 3.12 13.81 -18.13
N TYR A 535 2.39 13.01 -17.34
CA TYR A 535 2.92 12.13 -16.30
C TYR A 535 2.30 10.73 -16.35
N ASP A 536 3.11 9.69 -16.15
CA ASP A 536 2.74 8.29 -16.40
C ASP A 536 2.20 7.56 -15.15
N HIS A 537 1.32 8.22 -14.41
CA HIS A 537 0.56 7.66 -13.29
C HIS A 537 -0.81 8.34 -13.17
N GLY A 538 -1.70 7.81 -12.32
CA GLY A 538 -3.00 8.45 -12.05
C GLY A 538 -2.85 9.77 -11.28
N THR A 539 -3.80 10.68 -11.41
CA THR A 539 -3.85 11.94 -10.63
C THR A 539 -4.18 11.70 -9.15
N GLY A 540 -4.75 10.56 -8.79
CA GLY A 540 -4.89 10.17 -7.41
C GLY A 540 -5.59 8.83 -7.18
N HIS A 541 -5.51 8.34 -5.96
CA HIS A 541 -6.07 7.07 -5.47
C HIS A 541 -6.86 7.31 -4.19
N GLY A 542 -7.76 6.37 -3.84
CA GLY A 542 -8.40 6.43 -2.53
C GLY A 542 -7.44 6.10 -1.40
N VAL A 543 -7.77 6.53 -0.18
CA VAL A 543 -6.96 6.32 1.04
C VAL A 543 -7.84 5.78 2.17
N GLY A 544 -7.35 4.78 2.90
CA GLY A 544 -8.03 4.17 4.03
C GLY A 544 -7.94 4.98 5.34
N SER A 545 -8.77 4.60 6.32
CA SER A 545 -8.70 5.17 7.68
C SER A 545 -7.90 4.23 8.59
N PHE A 546 -6.62 4.56 8.83
CA PHE A 546 -5.66 3.67 9.49
C PHE A 546 -5.63 2.29 8.80
N LEU A 547 -5.48 2.29 7.46
CA LEU A 547 -5.51 1.13 6.57
C LEU A 547 -4.55 1.38 5.40
N GLY A 548 -4.78 0.75 4.24
CA GLY A 548 -3.98 0.97 3.02
C GLY A 548 -3.94 2.43 2.61
N VAL A 549 -2.74 2.93 2.31
CA VAL A 549 -2.55 4.26 1.72
C VAL A 549 -3.13 4.30 0.31
N HIS A 550 -3.03 3.19 -0.44
CA HIS A 550 -3.77 2.96 -1.68
C HIS A 550 -5.01 2.09 -1.41
N GLU A 551 -6.20 2.71 -1.33
CA GLU A 551 -7.46 2.02 -1.08
C GLU A 551 -8.50 2.32 -2.18
N GLY A 552 -8.93 1.27 -2.88
CA GLY A 552 -10.03 1.36 -3.85
C GLY A 552 -11.42 1.48 -3.22
N PRO A 553 -12.48 1.66 -4.04
CA PRO A 553 -12.46 1.49 -5.48
C PRO A 553 -12.24 2.80 -6.25
N HIS A 554 -12.49 3.96 -5.64
CA HIS A 554 -12.42 5.26 -6.31
C HIS A 554 -10.96 5.69 -6.51
N ARG A 555 -10.74 6.40 -7.61
CA ARG A 555 -9.45 6.98 -8.01
C ARG A 555 -9.68 8.06 -9.05
N ILE A 556 -8.72 8.96 -9.21
CA ILE A 556 -8.66 9.94 -10.29
C ILE A 556 -7.55 9.46 -11.23
N SER A 557 -7.91 8.75 -12.30
CA SER A 557 -6.94 8.17 -13.23
C SER A 557 -7.49 8.10 -14.64
N PRO A 558 -6.63 8.08 -15.68
CA PRO A 558 -7.08 8.05 -17.07
C PRO A 558 -8.05 6.90 -17.33
N ASN A 559 -9.14 7.19 -18.04
CA ASN A 559 -10.17 6.22 -18.42
C ASN A 559 -10.87 5.49 -17.27
N PHE A 560 -10.70 5.89 -16.00
CA PHE A 560 -11.40 5.24 -14.89
C PHE A 560 -12.89 5.62 -14.88
N PRO A 561 -13.81 4.64 -15.00
CA PRO A 561 -15.24 4.91 -15.12
C PRO A 561 -15.95 5.09 -13.78
N GLY A 562 -15.28 4.85 -12.64
CA GLY A 562 -15.90 4.94 -11.33
C GLY A 562 -16.23 6.38 -10.93
N THR A 563 -17.31 6.53 -10.17
CA THR A 563 -17.81 7.81 -9.65
C THR A 563 -17.48 7.98 -8.17
N PHE A 564 -17.72 9.18 -7.65
CA PHE A 564 -17.43 9.51 -6.25
C PHE A 564 -18.69 9.52 -5.39
N LYS A 565 -18.51 9.36 -4.08
CA LYS A 565 -19.55 9.50 -3.07
C LYS A 565 -19.02 10.31 -1.87
N PRO A 566 -19.89 11.04 -1.15
CA PRO A 566 -19.49 11.71 0.08
C PRO A 566 -18.79 10.76 1.07
N GLY A 567 -17.77 11.27 1.75
CA GLY A 567 -16.95 10.52 2.71
C GLY A 567 -15.79 9.73 2.08
N MET A 568 -15.67 9.71 0.75
CA MET A 568 -14.47 9.17 0.09
C MET A 568 -13.27 10.10 0.31
N ILE A 569 -12.14 9.53 0.75
CA ILE A 569 -10.84 10.21 0.82
C ILE A 569 -10.02 9.83 -0.40
N VAL A 570 -9.45 10.80 -1.12
CA VAL A 570 -8.70 10.60 -2.37
C VAL A 570 -7.47 11.52 -2.43
N SER A 571 -6.35 11.05 -2.94
CA SER A 571 -5.19 11.90 -3.25
C SER A 571 -5.46 12.78 -4.47
N ASN A 572 -4.74 13.89 -4.54
CA ASN A 572 -4.65 14.79 -5.67
C ASN A 572 -3.18 15.14 -5.82
N GLU A 573 -2.51 14.45 -6.73
CA GLU A 573 -1.05 14.31 -6.81
C GLU A 573 -0.51 14.43 -8.25
N PRO A 574 -0.90 15.44 -9.05
CA PRO A 574 -0.30 15.60 -10.38
C PRO A 574 1.21 15.77 -10.28
N GLY A 575 1.91 15.32 -11.33
CA GLY A 575 3.36 15.35 -11.39
C GLY A 575 3.92 15.71 -12.75
N LEU A 576 5.24 15.84 -12.82
CA LEU A 576 6.01 15.96 -14.05
C LEU A 576 7.43 15.44 -13.78
N TYR A 577 7.91 14.53 -14.61
CA TYR A 577 9.22 13.89 -14.45
C TYR A 577 10.05 14.09 -15.70
N ILE A 578 11.08 14.91 -15.60
CA ILE A 578 12.03 15.16 -16.70
C ILE A 578 13.26 14.30 -16.44
N THR A 579 13.38 13.21 -17.21
CA THR A 579 14.47 12.24 -17.10
C THR A 579 15.83 12.93 -17.04
N ASP A 580 16.70 12.41 -16.17
CA ASP A 580 18.05 12.92 -15.92
C ASP A 580 18.14 14.37 -15.41
N THR A 581 17.01 15.00 -15.06
CA THR A 581 16.96 16.42 -14.68
C THR A 581 16.32 16.63 -13.30
N TYR A 582 14.99 16.52 -13.19
CA TYR A 582 14.25 16.65 -11.94
C TYR A 582 12.83 16.10 -12.07
N GLY A 583 12.20 15.79 -10.94
CA GLY A 583 10.77 15.53 -10.87
C GLY A 583 10.04 16.51 -9.96
N ILE A 584 8.76 16.67 -10.24
CA ILE A 584 7.82 17.49 -9.49
C ILE A 584 6.61 16.62 -9.21
N ARG A 585 6.14 16.62 -7.96
CA ARG A 585 4.80 16.18 -7.59
C ARG A 585 4.30 17.08 -6.46
N ILE A 586 3.03 17.44 -6.53
CA ILE A 586 2.36 18.26 -5.51
C ILE A 586 1.14 17.46 -5.10
N GLU A 587 1.10 17.05 -3.84
CA GLU A 587 0.05 16.15 -3.39
C GLU A 587 -0.61 16.60 -2.10
N ASN A 588 -1.94 16.50 -2.10
CA ASN A 588 -2.76 16.60 -0.90
C ASN A 588 -3.83 15.51 -0.94
N LEU A 589 -4.23 15.03 0.23
CA LEU A 589 -5.47 14.28 0.37
C LEU A 589 -6.67 15.22 0.43
N LEU A 590 -7.76 14.79 -0.20
CA LEU A 590 -9.05 15.46 -0.29
C LEU A 590 -10.14 14.52 0.24
N THR A 591 -11.19 15.06 0.85
CA THR A 591 -12.43 14.32 1.09
C THR A 591 -13.56 14.84 0.21
N VAL A 592 -14.41 13.93 -0.27
CA VAL A 592 -15.58 14.24 -1.11
C VAL A 592 -16.74 14.66 -0.22
N LEU A 593 -17.33 15.81 -0.54
CA LEU A 593 -18.51 16.36 0.13
C LEU A 593 -19.65 16.55 -0.88
N THR A 594 -20.88 16.68 -0.36
CA THR A 594 -21.99 17.22 -1.14
C THR A 594 -21.82 18.71 -1.34
N SER A 595 -22.07 19.22 -2.55
CA SER A 595 -22.00 20.65 -2.86
C SER A 595 -23.38 21.31 -2.94
N ASP A 596 -23.49 22.53 -2.41
CA ASP A 596 -24.70 23.35 -2.46
C ASP A 596 -24.93 24.04 -3.82
N GLN A 597 -24.00 23.92 -4.77
CA GLN A 597 -24.11 24.54 -6.11
C GLN A 597 -25.12 23.82 -7.04
N GLY A 598 -25.66 22.68 -6.60
CA GLY A 598 -26.59 21.85 -7.37
C GLY A 598 -28.07 22.22 -7.24
N SER A 599 -28.93 21.33 -7.71
CA SER A 599 -30.38 21.33 -7.51
C SER A 599 -30.85 19.90 -7.20
N GLU A 600 -32.10 19.70 -6.80
CA GLU A 600 -32.64 18.35 -6.54
C GLU A 600 -32.47 17.40 -7.75
N ASP A 601 -32.64 17.93 -8.98
CA ASP A 601 -32.50 17.17 -10.23
C ASP A 601 -31.04 16.98 -10.69
N ARG A 602 -30.11 17.77 -10.14
CA ARG A 602 -28.69 17.75 -10.49
C ARG A 602 -27.84 17.96 -9.25
N LYS A 603 -27.52 16.84 -8.60
CA LYS A 603 -26.62 16.83 -7.44
C LYS A 603 -25.18 17.05 -7.86
N PHE A 604 -24.47 17.82 -7.07
CA PHE A 604 -23.06 18.12 -7.24
C PHE A 604 -22.28 17.69 -6.00
N LEU A 605 -21.01 17.40 -6.23
CA LEU A 605 -20.01 17.09 -5.22
C LEU A 605 -18.90 18.14 -5.30
N GLU A 606 -18.16 18.27 -4.22
CA GLU A 606 -16.97 19.12 -4.12
C GLU A 606 -15.92 18.45 -3.23
N PHE A 607 -14.71 19.01 -3.24
CA PHE A 607 -13.61 18.53 -2.43
C PHE A 607 -13.28 19.46 -1.27
N GLU A 608 -13.00 18.88 -0.10
CA GLU A 608 -12.33 19.54 1.01
C GLU A 608 -10.89 19.02 1.08
N THR A 609 -9.90 19.91 1.08
CA THR A 609 -8.49 19.53 1.30
C THR A 609 -8.25 19.15 2.76
N LEU A 610 -7.69 17.97 3.00
CA LEU A 610 -7.32 17.46 4.33
C LEU A 610 -5.89 17.85 4.70
N THR A 611 -4.95 17.69 3.77
CA THR A 611 -3.55 18.05 3.98
C THR A 611 -3.37 19.56 4.20
N VAL A 612 -2.61 19.93 5.24
CA VAL A 612 -2.41 21.33 5.67
C VAL A 612 -0.93 21.67 5.85
N VAL A 613 -0.15 21.52 4.77
CA VAL A 613 1.30 21.82 4.73
C VAL A 613 1.59 22.86 3.63
N PRO A 614 2.45 23.88 3.84
CA PRO A 614 2.70 24.90 2.83
C PRO A 614 3.21 24.31 1.51
N ILE A 615 2.93 25.00 0.40
CA ILE A 615 3.47 24.71 -0.93
C ILE A 615 4.59 25.73 -1.17
N ASP A 616 5.74 25.31 -1.68
CA ASP A 616 6.90 26.19 -1.80
C ASP A 616 6.65 27.35 -2.77
N ARG A 617 6.56 28.56 -2.21
CA ARG A 617 6.31 29.81 -2.94
C ARG A 617 7.46 30.18 -3.86
N ASN A 618 8.68 29.73 -3.58
CA ASN A 618 9.86 30.06 -4.41
C ASN A 618 9.80 29.40 -5.79
N LEU A 619 9.07 28.29 -5.91
CA LEU A 619 8.86 27.56 -7.16
C LEU A 619 7.67 28.09 -7.98
N ILE A 620 6.87 29.02 -7.45
CA ILE A 620 5.70 29.55 -8.16
C ILE A 620 6.11 30.69 -9.09
N ASP A 621 5.83 30.55 -10.38
CA ASP A 621 5.79 31.66 -11.32
C ASP A 621 4.40 32.34 -11.22
N VAL A 622 4.33 33.38 -10.40
CA VAL A 622 3.07 34.04 -10.03
C VAL A 622 2.36 34.67 -11.24
N GLU A 623 3.09 35.04 -12.29
CA GLU A 623 2.52 35.63 -13.51
C GLU A 623 1.76 34.60 -14.36
N MET A 624 2.02 33.30 -14.16
CA MET A 624 1.28 32.22 -14.83
C MET A 624 -0.06 31.91 -14.17
N LEU A 625 -0.25 32.31 -12.90
CA LEU A 625 -1.47 31.99 -12.15
C LEU A 625 -2.59 32.98 -12.46
N SER A 626 -3.79 32.44 -12.67
CA SER A 626 -5.01 33.25 -12.73
C SER A 626 -5.34 33.86 -11.36
N GLY A 627 -6.11 34.96 -11.33
CA GLY A 627 -6.57 35.56 -10.07
C GLY A 627 -7.22 34.56 -9.10
N PRO A 628 -8.13 33.68 -9.57
CA PRO A 628 -8.68 32.61 -8.74
C PRO A 628 -7.64 31.57 -8.25
N GLU A 629 -6.60 31.27 -9.02
CA GLU A 629 -5.50 30.40 -8.57
C GLU A 629 -4.66 31.07 -7.48
N LYS A 630 -4.26 32.34 -7.67
CA LYS A 630 -3.55 33.12 -6.64
C LYS A 630 -4.34 33.16 -5.33
N ASN A 631 -5.64 33.46 -5.42
CA ASN A 631 -6.54 33.46 -4.26
C ASN A 631 -6.66 32.08 -3.59
N TRP A 632 -6.63 31.00 -4.36
CA TRP A 632 -6.65 29.66 -3.78
C TRP A 632 -5.37 29.40 -2.96
N VAL A 633 -4.19 29.73 -3.50
CA VAL A 633 -2.92 29.55 -2.80
C VAL A 633 -2.90 30.34 -1.50
N ASP A 634 -3.28 31.62 -1.54
CA ASP A 634 -3.31 32.47 -0.35
C ASP A 634 -4.29 31.97 0.71
N ASN A 635 -5.49 31.55 0.30
CA ASN A 635 -6.49 31.03 1.23
C ASN A 635 -6.05 29.70 1.85
N TYR A 636 -5.43 28.83 1.03
CA TYR A 636 -4.85 27.58 1.49
C TYR A 636 -3.73 27.82 2.50
N HIS A 637 -2.76 28.68 2.17
CA HIS A 637 -1.65 29.04 3.07
C HIS A 637 -2.13 29.74 4.35
N ALA A 638 -3.12 30.62 4.26
CA ALA A 638 -3.72 31.24 5.43
C ALA A 638 -4.42 30.20 6.34
N ARG A 639 -5.05 29.17 5.78
CA ARG A 639 -5.59 28.04 6.55
C ARG A 639 -4.45 27.24 7.20
N VAL A 640 -3.41 26.89 6.46
CA VAL A 640 -2.23 26.18 6.98
C VAL A 640 -1.65 26.92 8.19
N SER A 641 -1.41 28.24 8.07
CA SER A 641 -0.89 29.06 9.15
C SER A 641 -1.79 29.04 10.40
N ARG A 642 -3.12 29.19 10.23
CA ARG A 642 -4.08 29.16 11.34
C ARG A 642 -4.18 27.79 12.02
N THR A 643 -4.08 26.71 11.26
CA THR A 643 -4.26 25.35 11.76
C THR A 643 -2.99 24.82 12.44
N VAL A 644 -1.83 24.97 11.79
CA VAL A 644 -0.57 24.37 12.25
C VAL A 644 0.20 25.30 13.17
N GLY A 645 0.19 26.62 12.89
CA GLY A 645 0.97 27.62 13.61
C GLY A 645 0.80 27.64 15.14
N PRO A 646 -0.41 27.44 15.71
CA PRO A 646 -0.59 27.35 17.17
C PRO A 646 0.11 26.16 17.85
N ASN A 647 0.47 25.13 17.08
CA ASN A 647 1.09 23.90 17.58
C ASN A 647 2.61 23.82 17.29
N LEU A 648 3.20 24.91 16.78
CA LEU A 648 4.63 25.01 16.47
C LEU A 648 5.35 25.89 17.49
N GLU A 649 6.60 25.53 17.79
CA GLU A 649 7.53 26.34 18.57
C GLU A 649 8.02 27.56 17.75
N ASP A 650 8.59 28.57 18.43
CA ASP A 650 8.82 29.91 17.87
C ASP A 650 9.53 29.94 16.51
N GLN A 651 10.59 29.14 16.31
CA GLN A 651 11.34 29.12 15.05
C GLN A 651 10.55 28.48 13.90
N ASP A 652 9.91 27.34 14.16
CA ASP A 652 9.06 26.65 13.19
C ASP A 652 7.85 27.50 12.80
N LYS A 653 7.26 28.19 13.78
CA LYS A 653 6.14 29.10 13.55
C LYS A 653 6.55 30.31 12.71
N SER A 654 7.69 30.94 13.01
CA SER A 654 8.20 32.09 12.24
C SER A 654 8.51 31.70 10.80
N TRP A 655 9.09 30.51 10.60
CA TRP A 655 9.30 29.93 9.27
C TRP A 655 7.98 29.70 8.54
N LEU A 656 6.98 29.12 9.21
CA LEU A 656 5.67 28.87 8.62
C LEU A 656 4.99 30.17 8.19
N GLU A 657 5.05 31.22 9.00
CA GLU A 657 4.49 32.55 8.69
C GLU A 657 5.11 33.15 7.43
N LYS A 658 6.43 32.99 7.22
CA LYS A 658 7.13 33.39 5.99
C LYS A 658 6.65 32.57 4.79
N MET A 659 6.56 31.25 4.95
CA MET A 659 6.19 30.32 3.87
C MET A 659 4.69 30.35 3.53
N THR A 660 3.86 30.96 4.39
CA THR A 660 2.42 31.10 4.18
C THR A 660 1.97 32.55 3.94
N ALA A 661 2.92 33.47 3.73
CA ALA A 661 2.59 34.84 3.37
C ALA A 661 1.89 34.90 1.99
N PRO A 662 0.97 35.85 1.76
CA PRO A 662 0.30 36.01 0.47
C PRO A 662 1.28 36.13 -0.71
N LEU A 663 0.87 35.67 -1.89
CA LEU A 663 1.59 35.91 -3.14
C LEU A 663 1.56 37.40 -3.52
N ASP A 664 2.51 37.83 -4.34
CA ASP A 664 2.51 39.18 -4.89
C ASP A 664 1.43 39.28 -5.99
N HIS A 665 0.36 40.05 -5.75
CA HIS A 665 -0.81 40.14 -6.63
C HIS A 665 -0.67 41.11 -7.78
#